data_AF-A0A959D891-F1
#
_entry.id   AF-A0A959D891-F1
#
_cell.length_a   1.000
_cell.length_b   1.000
_cell.length_c   1.000
_cell.angle_alpha   90.00
_cell.angle_beta   90.00
_cell.angle_gamma   90.00
#
_symmetry.space_group_name_H-M   'P 1'
#
loop_
_entity.id
_entity.type
_entity.pdbx_description
1 polymer ?
#
loop_
_entity_poly.entity_id
_entity_poly.type
_entity_poly.pdbx_seq_one_letter_code
_entity_poly.pdbx_strand_id
1 'polypeptide(L)'
;SVLFIHDLETGQNFPLFDQLSKDQQEAWAIFGVYTGFDWTPDDKHIVIWGQGKIWKVETATGKAEEIPFEARAKHRFQETIHFENKAFQEQFTVNVIRHAVTSPDEKMLVFSAVGYLWKKTLPDGKPVRLTDGADFEFEPSFSPDGKEIAYVSWNDENMGAIWRLNLASGQKRKLTAEKGIYRTPAFSPDGKRIVYQKEGGNSHQGYAFCKEPGIYTMPAEGGEAKLVTPQGEFPLFNKDGSRIFYQKGGFIFGSLTKSYHSIKTDGSDDQKLCESKYAQRFVPSPDNNWIAWSELYKAYIAPMPMAGKTVGLSATTKILPVAQVARDAAINLHWSKDSKKLFWMLGDELFSDELAERFKFLEGSRDSLPPMDSAGLHVGLELPYDKPQGALAFTNARIITMEGDEVIEKGTIVVEDNRITRVGEAVKVRIPNNAKVIDCEGKTIMPGLVDVHGHLGDFRYGLSPQKSWYYYANLAYGVTTAHDPSSNSEMIFSHSEMIKAGTMVGPRLYSTGTILYGADGDFKAVINNLEDARSAIRRTKAYGAFSVKSYNQPRREQRQQVLQAARELGILVVPEGGSFFYHNMSMVADGHTGVEHNIPVAPLYDDVIQFWSKTKTHNTPTLIVNYGSINGEYYWYQNTNVWEKERLLSFTPRAVVDARARHRTMVPDEEYQNGHILTSQSLKKLQDAGVNINLGSHGQLQGLGAHWELWMLRQGGMSNHQALKCATINGAKYLGMDSQIGSLKPGKLADLIVLDENPLEDIQNSESIRYIMVNGRLYDAATMNEIGNYDKKRSQFFFELEGSGNAWPLMTEGQGLMPAQCGCRK
;
A
#
# COMPACT_ATOMS: atom_id res chain seq x y z
N SER A 1 -0.73 36.21 4.38
CA SER A 1 0.36 37.06 3.84
C SER A 1 -0.01 38.53 3.92
N VAL A 2 0.95 39.43 4.06
CA VAL A 2 0.75 40.90 4.05
C VAL A 2 1.75 41.51 3.07
N LEU A 3 1.29 42.44 2.23
CA LEU A 3 2.13 43.24 1.34
C LEU A 3 2.77 44.37 2.14
N PHE A 4 4.08 44.55 2.00
CA PHE A 4 4.82 45.65 2.64
C PHE A 4 5.50 46.54 1.59
N ILE A 5 5.59 47.83 1.90
CA ILE A 5 6.56 48.74 1.28
C ILE A 5 7.84 48.68 2.11
N HIS A 6 8.95 48.39 1.43
CA HIS A 6 10.29 48.36 2.03
C HIS A 6 11.09 49.59 1.58
N ASP A 7 11.48 50.42 2.54
CA ASP A 7 12.39 51.53 2.29
C ASP A 7 13.83 50.99 2.21
N LEU A 8 14.47 51.13 1.05
CA LEU A 8 15.80 50.60 0.78
C LEU A 8 16.93 51.38 1.46
N GLU A 9 16.73 52.65 1.80
CA GLU A 9 17.74 53.48 2.46
C GLU A 9 17.71 53.26 3.98
N THR A 10 16.51 53.23 4.56
CA THR A 10 16.33 53.13 6.01
C THR A 10 16.13 51.70 6.50
N GLY A 11 15.71 50.78 5.64
CA GLY A 11 15.36 49.40 5.98
C GLY A 11 13.99 49.24 6.65
N GLN A 12 13.18 50.29 6.73
CA GLN A 12 11.85 50.26 7.34
C GLN A 12 10.83 49.49 6.48
N ASN A 13 9.89 48.80 7.13
CA ASN A 13 8.81 48.06 6.46
C ASN A 13 7.45 48.60 6.91
N PHE A 14 6.60 48.97 5.95
CA PHE A 14 5.26 49.50 6.20
C PHE A 14 4.21 48.58 5.59
N PRO A 15 3.25 48.04 6.38
CA PRO A 15 2.20 47.20 5.85
C PRO A 15 1.29 48.03 4.93
N LEU A 16 1.00 47.50 3.75
CA LEU A 16 0.21 48.16 2.72
C LEU A 16 -1.14 47.47 2.48
N PHE A 17 -1.16 46.14 2.49
CA PHE A 17 -2.35 45.36 2.18
C PHE A 17 -2.30 43.98 2.83
N ASP A 18 -3.27 43.64 3.67
CA ASP A 18 -3.32 42.40 4.46
C ASP A 18 -4.33 41.37 3.95
N GLN A 19 -5.05 41.68 2.87
CA GLN A 19 -6.05 40.80 2.25
C GLN A 19 -5.45 39.97 1.08
N LEU A 20 -4.16 39.66 1.14
CA LEU A 20 -3.55 38.72 0.19
C LEU A 20 -4.12 37.32 0.42
N SER A 21 -4.44 36.63 -0.68
CA SER A 21 -4.76 35.21 -0.59
C SER A 21 -3.52 34.40 -0.26
N LYS A 22 -3.76 33.21 0.32
CA LYS A 22 -2.74 32.16 0.36
C LYS A 22 -2.27 31.85 -1.05
N ASP A 23 -1.01 31.48 -1.17
CA ASP A 23 -0.39 31.05 -2.42
C ASP A 23 0.62 29.93 -2.14
N GLN A 24 1.42 29.59 -3.15
CA GLN A 24 2.41 28.52 -3.05
C GLN A 24 3.57 28.80 -2.08
N GLN A 25 3.66 29.99 -1.45
CA GLN A 25 4.62 30.29 -0.37
C GLN A 25 4.34 29.46 0.89
N GLU A 26 3.09 29.09 1.13
CA GLU A 26 2.72 28.22 2.27
C GLU A 26 2.83 26.72 1.93
N ALA A 27 3.16 26.39 0.68
CA ALA A 27 3.25 25.03 0.15
C ALA A 27 4.66 24.77 -0.43
N TRP A 28 4.78 23.81 -1.34
CA TRP A 28 6.05 23.50 -2.00
C TRP A 28 6.31 24.49 -3.16
N ALA A 29 7.10 25.52 -2.90
CA ALA A 29 7.49 26.57 -3.84
C ALA A 29 8.55 26.16 -4.90
N ILE A 30 8.56 24.89 -5.32
CA ILE A 30 9.62 24.35 -6.21
C ILE A 30 9.64 25.03 -7.59
N PHE A 31 8.50 25.50 -8.08
CA PHE A 31 8.36 26.17 -9.37
C PHE A 31 8.34 27.71 -9.28
N GLY A 32 8.77 28.26 -8.14
CA GLY A 32 8.76 29.70 -7.87
C GLY A 32 7.43 30.21 -7.32
N VAL A 33 7.50 31.38 -6.66
CA VAL A 33 6.36 32.13 -6.16
C VAL A 33 6.30 33.44 -6.95
N TYR A 34 5.19 33.70 -7.61
CA TYR A 34 5.00 34.90 -8.41
C TYR A 34 3.86 35.68 -7.79
N THR A 35 4.18 36.69 -6.98
CA THR A 35 3.19 37.68 -6.55
C THR A 35 2.76 38.46 -7.78
N GLY A 36 1.60 38.09 -8.33
CA GLY A 36 0.99 38.78 -9.46
C GLY A 36 0.49 40.15 -9.03
N PHE A 37 1.31 41.17 -9.24
CA PHE A 37 0.92 42.57 -9.10
C PHE A 37 1.56 43.41 -10.21
N ASP A 38 0.95 44.56 -10.49
CA ASP A 38 1.49 45.54 -11.43
C ASP A 38 1.27 46.96 -10.90
N TRP A 39 2.08 47.90 -11.33
CA TRP A 39 1.95 49.30 -10.97
C TRP A 39 1.07 50.03 -11.98
N THR A 40 0.25 50.95 -11.49
CA THR A 40 -0.39 51.91 -12.38
C THR A 40 0.67 52.87 -12.98
N PRO A 41 0.50 53.39 -14.20
CA PRO A 41 1.49 54.26 -14.85
C PRO A 41 1.81 55.57 -14.12
N ASP A 42 1.04 55.92 -13.08
CA ASP A 42 1.26 57.10 -12.23
C ASP A 42 2.10 56.80 -10.98
N ASP A 43 2.55 55.56 -10.81
CA ASP A 43 3.31 55.05 -9.66
C ASP A 43 2.61 55.22 -8.29
N LYS A 44 1.30 55.48 -8.29
CA LYS A 44 0.53 55.72 -7.06
C LYS A 44 -0.25 54.52 -6.56
N HIS A 45 -0.49 53.54 -7.43
CA HIS A 45 -1.27 52.37 -7.06
C HIS A 45 -0.62 51.08 -7.54
N ILE A 46 -0.89 50.03 -6.80
CA ILE A 46 -0.59 48.64 -7.15
C ILE A 46 -1.92 47.94 -7.46
N VAL A 47 -1.98 47.27 -8.61
CA VAL A 47 -3.07 46.34 -8.95
C VAL A 47 -2.62 44.94 -8.56
N ILE A 48 -3.37 44.29 -7.68
CA ILE A 48 -2.99 42.99 -7.09
C ILE A 48 -4.20 42.08 -6.94
N TRP A 49 -3.99 40.77 -7.04
CA TRP A 49 -5.02 39.78 -6.74
C TRP A 49 -5.03 39.39 -5.26
N GLY A 50 -6.22 39.28 -4.67
CA GLY A 50 -6.42 38.86 -3.28
C GLY A 50 -7.89 38.56 -2.98
N GLN A 51 -8.14 37.60 -2.11
CA GLN A 51 -9.49 37.12 -1.74
C GLN A 51 -10.38 36.75 -2.94
N GLY A 52 -9.80 36.25 -4.03
CA GLY A 52 -10.54 35.93 -5.25
C GLY A 52 -11.00 37.15 -6.06
N LYS A 53 -10.47 38.34 -5.75
CA LYS A 53 -10.78 39.63 -6.37
C LYS A 53 -9.51 40.32 -6.89
N ILE A 54 -9.68 41.35 -7.70
CA ILE A 54 -8.61 42.25 -8.10
C ILE A 54 -8.77 43.54 -7.29
N TRP A 55 -7.68 44.01 -6.71
CA TRP A 55 -7.63 45.20 -5.85
C TRP A 55 -6.71 46.23 -6.46
N LYS A 56 -7.10 47.50 -6.40
CA LYS A 56 -6.22 48.64 -6.61
C LYS A 56 -5.88 49.24 -5.24
N VAL A 57 -4.60 49.23 -4.89
CA VAL A 57 -4.10 49.63 -3.57
C VAL A 57 -3.26 50.89 -3.72
N GLU A 58 -3.66 52.00 -3.08
CA GLU A 58 -2.90 53.25 -3.06
C GLU A 58 -1.65 53.10 -2.18
N THR A 59 -0.47 53.36 -2.74
CA THR A 59 0.82 53.05 -2.09
C THR A 59 1.17 54.00 -0.95
N ALA A 60 0.63 55.22 -0.96
CA ALA A 60 0.89 56.20 0.09
C ALA A 60 0.07 55.95 1.37
N THR A 61 -1.12 55.34 1.24
CA THR A 61 -2.10 55.24 2.33
C THR A 61 -2.49 53.80 2.68
N GLY A 62 -2.24 52.83 1.80
CA GLY A 62 -2.76 51.46 1.91
C GLY A 62 -4.25 51.34 1.59
N LYS A 63 -4.92 52.41 1.16
CA LYS A 63 -6.34 52.36 0.82
C LYS A 63 -6.55 51.46 -0.41
N ALA A 64 -7.34 50.41 -0.26
CA ALA A 64 -7.66 49.46 -1.31
C ALA A 64 -9.10 49.64 -1.83
N GLU A 65 -9.28 49.56 -3.15
CA GLU A 65 -10.58 49.49 -3.82
C GLU A 65 -10.67 48.22 -4.68
N GLU A 66 -11.80 47.50 -4.60
CA GLU A 66 -12.05 46.36 -5.50
C GLU A 66 -12.21 46.88 -6.93
N ILE A 67 -11.50 46.27 -7.88
CA ILE A 67 -11.73 46.45 -9.32
C ILE A 67 -12.76 45.40 -9.74
N PRO A 68 -14.00 45.78 -10.10
CA PRO A 68 -14.97 44.83 -10.60
C PRO A 68 -14.43 44.13 -11.85
N PHE A 69 -14.44 42.81 -11.83
CA PHE A 69 -13.90 42.00 -12.92
C PHE A 69 -14.78 40.77 -13.15
N GLU A 70 -15.05 40.51 -14.43
CA GLU A 70 -15.66 39.27 -14.90
C GLU A 70 -14.91 38.83 -16.15
N ALA A 71 -14.58 37.54 -16.23
CA ALA A 71 -13.98 36.96 -17.43
C ALA A 71 -14.65 35.63 -17.76
N ARG A 72 -14.87 35.43 -19.06
CA ARG A 72 -15.33 34.15 -19.60
C ARG A 72 -14.16 33.42 -20.23
N ALA A 73 -13.77 32.30 -19.63
CA ALA A 73 -12.75 31.42 -20.17
C ALA A 73 -13.38 30.18 -20.85
N LYS A 74 -12.80 29.73 -21.96
CA LYS A 74 -13.16 28.49 -22.63
C LYS A 74 -12.02 27.50 -22.48
N HIS A 75 -12.26 26.41 -21.76
CA HIS A 75 -11.29 25.35 -21.56
C HIS A 75 -11.71 24.07 -22.29
N ARG A 76 -10.73 23.24 -22.64
CA ARG A 76 -10.94 21.88 -23.13
C ARG A 76 -10.40 20.91 -22.09
N PHE A 77 -11.22 19.90 -21.78
CA PHE A 77 -10.87 18.82 -20.87
C PHE A 77 -10.87 17.50 -21.63
N GLN A 78 -10.12 16.55 -21.09
CA GLN A 78 -10.24 15.15 -21.48
C GLN A 78 -11.31 14.48 -20.62
N GLU A 79 -11.87 13.39 -21.13
CA GLU A 79 -12.79 12.56 -20.37
C GLU A 79 -12.06 11.92 -19.18
N THR A 80 -12.65 12.07 -17.98
CA THR A 80 -12.21 11.41 -16.75
C THR A 80 -12.23 9.90 -16.94
N ILE A 81 -11.10 9.24 -16.71
CA ILE A 81 -10.99 7.79 -16.82
C ILE A 81 -11.71 7.09 -15.67
N HIS A 82 -12.66 6.22 -16.00
CA HIS A 82 -13.46 5.46 -15.06
C HIS A 82 -13.90 4.13 -15.68
N PHE A 83 -13.93 3.06 -14.87
CA PHE A 83 -14.30 1.71 -15.27
C PHE A 83 -15.04 1.01 -14.13
N GLU A 84 -15.95 0.10 -14.46
CA GLU A 84 -16.59 -0.76 -13.48
C GLU A 84 -15.62 -1.85 -13.00
N ASN A 85 -15.55 -2.07 -11.69
CA ASN A 85 -14.73 -3.06 -11.02
C ASN A 85 -15.58 -3.92 -10.09
N LYS A 86 -15.14 -5.17 -9.87
CA LYS A 86 -15.85 -6.12 -9.01
C LYS A 86 -15.21 -6.17 -7.64
N ALA A 87 -16.03 -5.95 -6.61
CA ALA A 87 -15.67 -6.20 -5.22
C ALA A 87 -15.77 -7.69 -4.84
N PHE A 88 -16.56 -8.48 -5.58
CA PHE A 88 -16.70 -9.93 -5.42
C PHE A 88 -17.02 -10.63 -6.74
N GLN A 89 -16.51 -11.86 -6.85
CA GLN A 89 -16.80 -12.85 -7.88
C GLN A 89 -16.66 -14.25 -7.27
N GLU A 90 -17.34 -15.26 -7.81
CA GLU A 90 -17.37 -16.61 -7.20
C GLU A 90 -15.99 -17.30 -7.19
N GLN A 91 -15.15 -17.03 -8.19
CA GLN A 91 -13.79 -17.57 -8.32
C GLN A 91 -12.84 -16.50 -8.82
N PHE A 92 -11.55 -16.65 -8.51
CA PHE A 92 -10.51 -15.77 -9.02
C PHE A 92 -9.25 -16.56 -9.39
N THR A 93 -8.54 -16.07 -10.40
CA THR A 93 -7.18 -16.52 -10.73
C THR A 93 -6.21 -15.82 -9.80
N VAL A 94 -5.33 -16.60 -9.16
CA VAL A 94 -4.21 -16.10 -8.37
C VAL A 94 -3.17 -15.52 -9.33
N ASN A 95 -2.92 -14.22 -9.21
CA ASN A 95 -1.95 -13.48 -10.01
C ASN A 95 -0.60 -13.34 -9.30
N VAL A 96 -0.57 -13.48 -7.97
CA VAL A 96 0.63 -13.21 -7.17
C VAL A 96 1.36 -14.52 -6.88
N ILE A 97 2.04 -15.03 -7.90
CA ILE A 97 2.90 -16.21 -7.78
C ILE A 97 4.26 -15.77 -7.23
N ARG A 98 4.54 -16.14 -5.97
CA ARG A 98 5.74 -15.70 -5.26
C ARG A 98 6.73 -16.83 -5.04
N HIS A 99 8.00 -16.45 -4.94
CA HIS A 99 9.11 -17.35 -4.62
C HIS A 99 9.18 -18.57 -5.57
N ALA A 100 8.77 -18.38 -6.82
CA ALA A 100 8.70 -19.44 -7.80
C ALA A 100 10.09 -19.98 -8.15
N VAL A 101 10.24 -21.30 -8.17
CA VAL A 101 11.45 -22.02 -8.58
C VAL A 101 11.09 -23.25 -9.40
N THR A 102 11.85 -23.53 -10.46
CA THR A 102 11.73 -24.75 -11.24
C THR A 102 12.58 -25.89 -10.67
N SER A 103 12.13 -27.14 -10.85
CA SER A 103 12.92 -28.32 -10.51
C SER A 103 14.18 -28.38 -11.37
N PRO A 104 15.26 -29.04 -10.91
CA PRO A 104 16.51 -29.08 -11.67
C PRO A 104 16.41 -29.78 -13.04
N ASP A 105 15.35 -30.54 -13.29
CA ASP A 105 15.01 -31.16 -14.57
C ASP A 105 13.97 -30.37 -15.39
N GLU A 106 13.57 -29.19 -14.90
CA GLU A 106 12.60 -28.25 -15.49
C GLU A 106 11.17 -28.78 -15.68
N LYS A 107 10.82 -29.93 -15.08
CA LYS A 107 9.50 -30.55 -15.24
C LYS A 107 8.47 -30.12 -14.19
N MET A 108 8.89 -29.38 -13.17
CA MET A 108 8.01 -28.94 -12.09
C MET A 108 8.29 -27.50 -11.71
N LEU A 109 7.23 -26.72 -11.49
CA LEU A 109 7.28 -25.41 -10.85
C LEU A 109 6.77 -25.56 -9.41
N VAL A 110 7.50 -24.99 -8.44
CA VAL A 110 7.06 -24.86 -7.05
C VAL A 110 7.06 -23.38 -6.67
N PHE A 111 6.00 -22.94 -6.00
CA PHE A 111 5.79 -21.54 -5.67
C PHE A 111 4.94 -21.39 -4.41
N SER A 112 4.99 -20.21 -3.79
CA SER A 112 4.07 -19.83 -2.72
C SER A 112 2.95 -18.94 -3.24
N ALA A 113 1.72 -19.23 -2.87
CA ALA A 113 0.53 -18.44 -3.19
C ALA A 113 -0.51 -18.62 -2.08
N VAL A 114 -1.27 -17.56 -1.78
CA VAL A 114 -2.34 -17.53 -0.75
C VAL A 114 -1.94 -18.13 0.61
N GLY A 115 -0.65 -18.02 0.96
CA GLY A 115 -0.09 -18.50 2.22
C GLY A 115 0.50 -19.91 2.18
N TYR A 116 0.44 -20.64 1.07
CA TYR A 116 0.87 -22.04 1.02
C TYR A 116 1.75 -22.34 -0.19
N LEU A 117 2.48 -23.46 -0.13
CA LEU A 117 3.23 -23.98 -1.28
C LEU A 117 2.33 -24.78 -2.22
N TRP A 118 2.53 -24.55 -3.51
CA TRP A 118 1.86 -25.21 -4.62
C TRP A 118 2.91 -25.77 -5.58
N LYS A 119 2.55 -26.83 -6.30
CA LYS A 119 3.34 -27.38 -7.39
C LYS A 119 2.53 -27.51 -8.66
N LYS A 120 3.18 -27.34 -9.82
CA LYS A 120 2.62 -27.58 -11.15
C LYS A 120 3.59 -28.42 -11.96
N THR A 121 3.13 -29.51 -12.56
CA THR A 121 3.90 -30.23 -13.58
C THR A 121 3.91 -29.39 -14.85
N LEU A 122 5.08 -29.12 -15.41
CA LEU A 122 5.24 -28.31 -16.62
C LEU A 122 5.19 -29.18 -17.89
N PRO A 123 4.65 -28.66 -19.01
CA PRO A 123 3.99 -27.36 -19.12
C PRO A 123 2.50 -27.37 -18.69
N ASP A 124 1.80 -28.49 -18.88
CA ASP A 124 0.32 -28.51 -18.93
C ASP A 124 -0.38 -29.01 -17.64
N GLY A 125 0.37 -29.30 -16.57
CA GLY A 125 -0.20 -29.77 -15.32
C GLY A 125 -1.08 -28.71 -14.65
N LYS A 126 -2.02 -29.15 -13.78
CA LYS A 126 -2.77 -28.23 -12.92
C LYS A 126 -1.99 -27.95 -11.63
N PRO A 127 -1.99 -26.70 -11.13
CA PRO A 127 -1.39 -26.41 -9.85
C PRO A 127 -2.16 -27.13 -8.74
N VAL A 128 -1.43 -27.81 -7.86
CA VAL A 128 -1.96 -28.51 -6.69
C VAL A 128 -1.18 -28.12 -5.45
N ARG A 129 -1.87 -28.11 -4.30
CA ARG A 129 -1.23 -27.83 -3.02
C ARG A 129 -0.11 -28.84 -2.76
N LEU A 130 1.09 -28.37 -2.43
CA LEU A 130 2.25 -29.22 -2.23
C LEU A 130 2.22 -29.90 -0.86
N THR A 131 1.67 -29.21 0.14
CA THR A 131 1.63 -29.62 1.54
C THR A 131 0.19 -29.58 2.07
N ASP A 132 0.00 -30.10 3.28
CA ASP A 132 -1.28 -30.15 4.01
C ASP A 132 -1.24 -29.38 5.34
N GLY A 133 -0.19 -28.59 5.59
CA GLY A 133 0.02 -27.87 6.86
C GLY A 133 -0.95 -26.71 7.08
N ALA A 134 -1.12 -26.30 8.34
CA ALA A 134 -1.92 -25.11 8.69
C ALA A 134 -1.09 -23.81 8.71
N ASP A 135 0.20 -23.91 9.04
CA ASP A 135 1.14 -22.80 9.01
C ASP A 135 1.30 -22.28 7.58
N PHE A 136 1.59 -20.99 7.44
CA PHE A 136 1.91 -20.45 6.13
C PHE A 136 3.29 -20.91 5.67
N GLU A 137 3.52 -21.02 4.36
CA GLU A 137 4.73 -21.62 3.79
C GLU A 137 5.26 -20.81 2.60
N PHE A 138 6.58 -20.58 2.59
CA PHE A 138 7.24 -19.63 1.69
C PHE A 138 8.64 -20.09 1.29
N GLU A 139 9.20 -19.37 0.31
CA GLU A 139 10.63 -19.43 -0.07
C GLU A 139 11.17 -20.86 -0.29
N PRO A 140 10.55 -21.65 -1.19
CA PRO A 140 11.01 -23.00 -1.50
C PRO A 140 12.35 -23.00 -2.26
N SER A 141 13.16 -24.03 -2.03
CA SER A 141 14.42 -24.28 -2.74
C SER A 141 14.62 -25.78 -2.94
N PHE A 142 14.94 -26.21 -4.16
CA PHE A 142 15.19 -27.61 -4.49
C PHE A 142 16.57 -28.08 -4.02
N SER A 143 16.66 -29.35 -3.60
CA SER A 143 17.94 -30.05 -3.49
C SER A 143 18.60 -30.18 -4.87
N PRO A 144 19.95 -30.31 -4.96
CA PRO A 144 20.65 -30.42 -6.25
C PRO A 144 20.20 -31.60 -7.15
N ASP A 145 19.66 -32.65 -6.53
CA ASP A 145 19.10 -33.83 -7.21
C ASP A 145 17.60 -33.72 -7.50
N GLY A 146 16.94 -32.66 -7.04
CA GLY A 146 15.52 -32.37 -7.29
C GLY A 146 14.54 -33.22 -6.50
N LYS A 147 14.98 -34.04 -5.54
CA LYS A 147 14.10 -34.95 -4.78
C LYS A 147 13.51 -34.34 -3.52
N GLU A 148 14.13 -33.29 -2.99
CA GLU A 148 13.72 -32.64 -1.75
C GLU A 148 13.57 -31.13 -1.94
N ILE A 149 12.78 -30.51 -1.06
CA ILE A 149 12.61 -29.07 -0.98
C ILE A 149 12.91 -28.59 0.43
N ALA A 150 13.71 -27.55 0.55
CA ALA A 150 13.81 -26.73 1.75
C ALA A 150 12.83 -25.57 1.64
N TYR A 151 12.09 -25.25 2.70
CA TYR A 151 11.16 -24.12 2.71
C TYR A 151 11.01 -23.54 4.11
N VAL A 152 10.38 -22.37 4.21
CA VAL A 152 10.13 -21.69 5.48
C VAL A 152 8.64 -21.77 5.81
N SER A 153 8.30 -22.17 7.04
CA SER A 153 6.95 -22.00 7.58
C SER A 153 6.84 -20.72 8.43
N TRP A 154 5.63 -20.19 8.60
CA TRP A 154 5.32 -19.10 9.53
C TRP A 154 4.03 -19.38 10.30
N ASN A 155 4.10 -19.15 11.61
CA ASN A 155 2.97 -19.18 12.54
C ASN A 155 3.09 -17.96 13.46
N ASP A 156 2.02 -17.20 13.68
CA ASP A 156 2.12 -15.94 14.45
C ASP A 156 2.52 -16.16 15.93
N GLU A 157 2.22 -17.32 16.52
CA GLU A 157 2.48 -17.62 17.93
C GLU A 157 3.72 -18.54 18.11
N ASN A 158 3.95 -19.43 17.13
CA ASN A 158 5.07 -20.37 17.13
C ASN A 158 6.29 -19.90 16.32
N MET A 159 6.17 -18.77 15.62
CA MET A 159 7.18 -18.18 14.73
C MET A 159 7.57 -19.09 13.56
N GLY A 160 8.63 -18.73 12.85
CA GLY A 160 9.04 -19.42 11.65
C GLY A 160 9.96 -20.62 11.91
N ALA A 161 10.02 -21.51 10.92
CA ALA A 161 10.95 -22.64 10.93
C ALA A 161 11.38 -23.03 9.51
N ILE A 162 12.58 -23.60 9.38
CA ILE A 162 13.01 -24.21 8.11
C ILE A 162 12.64 -25.68 8.13
N TRP A 163 12.04 -26.14 7.04
CA TRP A 163 11.60 -27.51 6.83
C TRP A 163 12.27 -28.12 5.62
N ARG A 164 12.46 -29.43 5.66
CA ARG A 164 12.79 -30.27 4.51
C ARG A 164 11.61 -31.17 4.17
N LEU A 165 11.24 -31.22 2.89
CA LEU A 165 10.17 -32.04 2.36
C LEU A 165 10.74 -33.00 1.30
N ASN A 166 10.50 -34.30 1.45
CA ASN A 166 10.74 -35.27 0.39
C ASN A 166 9.53 -35.29 -0.58
N LEU A 167 9.77 -35.06 -1.87
CA LEU A 167 8.70 -34.90 -2.86
C LEU A 167 8.01 -36.22 -3.23
N ALA A 168 8.69 -37.35 -3.06
CA ALA A 168 8.15 -38.66 -3.39
C ALA A 168 7.29 -39.23 -2.26
N SER A 169 7.78 -39.15 -1.01
CA SER A 169 7.07 -39.69 0.16
C SER A 169 6.14 -38.69 0.84
N GLY A 170 6.31 -37.38 0.60
CA GLY A 170 5.62 -36.31 1.33
C GLY A 170 6.14 -36.11 2.75
N GLN A 171 7.18 -36.82 3.17
CA GLN A 171 7.73 -36.73 4.53
C GLN A 171 8.37 -35.36 4.76
N LYS A 172 7.94 -34.70 5.85
CA LYS A 172 8.46 -33.40 6.31
C LYS A 172 9.34 -33.56 7.55
N ARG A 173 10.45 -32.81 7.62
CA ARG A 173 11.35 -32.72 8.77
C ARG A 173 11.65 -31.27 9.11
N LYS A 174 11.41 -30.87 10.35
CA LYS A 174 11.81 -29.54 10.87
C LYS A 174 13.32 -29.52 11.10
N LEU A 175 14.02 -28.52 10.58
CA LEU A 175 15.48 -28.40 10.66
C LEU A 175 15.94 -27.44 11.75
N THR A 176 15.21 -26.35 11.98
CA THR A 176 15.53 -25.36 13.02
C THR A 176 14.90 -25.75 14.36
N ALA A 177 15.67 -25.66 15.44
CA ALA A 177 15.18 -25.92 16.79
C ALA A 177 14.65 -24.65 17.49
N GLU A 178 15.25 -23.50 17.22
CA GLU A 178 14.89 -22.22 17.84
C GLU A 178 13.72 -21.53 17.13
N LYS A 179 13.03 -20.65 17.86
CA LYS A 179 12.08 -19.71 17.28
C LYS A 179 12.85 -18.58 16.58
N GLY A 180 12.32 -18.09 15.47
CA GLY A 180 12.89 -16.94 14.77
C GLY A 180 12.14 -16.62 13.49
N ILE A 181 12.60 -15.57 12.81
CA ILE A 181 12.16 -15.24 11.46
C ILE A 181 13.23 -15.76 10.51
N TYR A 182 13.02 -16.95 9.94
CA TYR A 182 13.94 -17.56 8.98
C TYR A 182 13.53 -17.20 7.56
N ARG A 183 14.51 -17.07 6.67
CA ARG A 183 14.32 -16.62 5.29
C ARG A 183 15.27 -17.35 4.34
N THR A 184 14.82 -17.51 3.11
CA THR A 184 15.61 -17.85 1.91
C THR A 184 16.60 -19.02 2.10
N PRO A 185 16.13 -20.22 2.51
CA PRO A 185 16.98 -21.39 2.62
C PRO A 185 17.46 -21.85 1.23
N ALA A 186 18.72 -22.25 1.10
CA ALA A 186 19.30 -22.80 -0.12
C ALA A 186 20.29 -23.93 0.18
N PHE A 187 20.23 -25.02 -0.60
CA PHE A 187 21.15 -26.14 -0.48
C PHE A 187 22.54 -25.82 -1.02
N SER A 188 23.57 -26.44 -0.44
CA SER A 188 24.90 -26.49 -1.06
C SER A 188 24.89 -27.37 -2.32
N PRO A 189 25.84 -27.19 -3.26
CA PRO A 189 25.89 -27.96 -4.50
C PRO A 189 25.98 -29.49 -4.30
N ASP A 190 26.56 -29.93 -3.18
CA ASP A 190 26.65 -31.34 -2.78
C ASP A 190 25.43 -31.85 -1.97
N GLY A 191 24.46 -30.98 -1.67
CA GLY A 191 23.24 -31.28 -0.92
C GLY A 191 23.43 -31.48 0.58
N LYS A 192 24.65 -31.30 1.13
CA LYS A 192 24.95 -31.66 2.53
C LYS A 192 24.72 -30.52 3.53
N ARG A 193 24.63 -29.28 3.07
CA ARG A 193 24.44 -28.09 3.91
C ARG A 193 23.31 -27.22 3.38
N ILE A 194 22.74 -26.41 4.26
CA ILE A 194 21.79 -25.36 3.92
C ILE A 194 22.37 -24.03 4.42
N VAL A 195 22.28 -23.00 3.58
CA VAL A 195 22.48 -21.60 3.96
C VAL A 195 21.13 -20.92 4.04
N TYR A 196 20.94 -20.01 5.00
CA TYR A 196 19.69 -19.28 5.18
C TYR A 196 19.94 -17.94 5.87
N GLN A 197 18.95 -17.06 5.85
CA GLN A 197 18.94 -15.82 6.59
C GLN A 197 18.06 -15.95 7.86
N LYS A 198 18.55 -15.45 8.99
CA LYS A 198 17.76 -15.14 10.18
C LYS A 198 17.55 -13.63 10.23
N GLU A 199 16.29 -13.19 10.18
CA GLU A 199 15.93 -11.78 10.12
C GLU A 199 15.83 -11.17 11.52
N GLY A 200 16.02 -9.85 11.60
CA GLY A 200 15.68 -9.07 12.78
C GLY A 200 14.16 -8.90 12.95
N GLY A 201 13.77 -8.42 14.12
CA GLY A 201 12.37 -8.17 14.44
C GLY A 201 11.73 -7.07 13.59
N ASN A 202 10.43 -7.16 13.37
CA ASN A 202 9.67 -6.19 12.56
C ASN A 202 8.24 -5.95 13.09
N SER A 203 7.56 -4.94 12.56
CA SER A 203 6.24 -4.51 12.99
C SER A 203 5.10 -5.45 12.61
N HIS A 204 5.33 -6.50 11.82
CA HIS A 204 4.32 -7.46 11.39
C HIS A 204 4.39 -8.75 12.22
N GLN A 205 5.61 -9.24 12.45
CA GLN A 205 5.91 -10.55 13.01
C GLN A 205 6.45 -10.47 14.44
N GLY A 206 6.75 -9.27 14.93
CA GLY A 206 7.27 -9.00 16.27
C GLY A 206 8.79 -9.00 16.36
N TYR A 207 9.27 -8.70 17.58
CA TYR A 207 10.69 -8.49 17.87
C TYR A 207 11.33 -9.55 18.76
N ALA A 208 10.51 -10.39 19.43
CA ALA A 208 10.98 -11.48 20.27
C ALA A 208 11.69 -12.56 19.44
N PHE A 209 12.65 -13.26 20.04
CA PHE A 209 13.44 -14.35 19.42
C PHE A 209 14.21 -13.96 18.13
N CYS A 210 14.35 -12.66 17.84
CA CYS A 210 15.03 -12.15 16.65
C CYS A 210 16.45 -11.61 16.93
N LYS A 211 17.09 -12.07 18.02
CA LYS A 211 18.50 -11.70 18.32
C LYS A 211 19.45 -12.39 17.34
N GLU A 212 20.59 -11.74 17.12
CA GLU A 212 21.66 -12.20 16.22
C GLU A 212 21.16 -12.46 14.79
N PRO A 213 20.57 -11.46 14.11
CA PRO A 213 20.22 -11.60 12.71
C PRO A 213 21.48 -11.78 11.87
N GLY A 214 21.34 -12.41 10.71
CA GLY A 214 22.46 -12.65 9.80
C GLY A 214 22.24 -13.84 8.88
N ILE A 215 23.31 -14.21 8.18
CA ILE A 215 23.36 -15.40 7.32
C ILE A 215 24.00 -16.53 8.10
N TYR A 216 23.33 -17.67 8.10
CA TYR A 216 23.72 -18.87 8.83
C TYR A 216 23.88 -20.06 7.88
N THR A 217 24.67 -21.03 8.29
CA THR A 217 24.73 -22.36 7.66
C THR A 217 24.43 -23.45 8.67
N MET A 218 23.85 -24.56 8.21
CA MET A 218 23.63 -25.77 9.00
C MET A 218 23.75 -27.04 8.14
N PRO A 219 23.93 -28.24 8.73
CA PRO A 219 23.77 -29.49 7.98
C PRO A 219 22.37 -29.62 7.37
N ALA A 220 22.26 -30.21 6.17
CA ALA A 220 20.98 -30.40 5.49
C ALA A 220 20.03 -31.38 6.20
N GLU A 221 20.59 -32.23 7.08
CA GLU A 221 19.85 -33.09 8.01
C GLU A 221 19.38 -32.36 9.28
N GLY A 222 19.67 -31.06 9.42
CA GLY A 222 19.51 -30.31 10.66
C GLY A 222 20.70 -30.52 11.60
N GLY A 223 20.84 -29.63 12.58
CA GLY A 223 21.97 -29.63 13.52
C GLY A 223 22.34 -28.22 13.98
N GLU A 224 23.54 -28.08 14.52
CA GLU A 224 24.07 -26.79 14.98
C GLU A 224 24.19 -25.79 13.82
N ALA A 225 23.66 -24.59 14.02
CA ALA A 225 23.74 -23.50 13.08
C ALA A 225 24.98 -22.64 13.34
N LYS A 226 25.70 -22.27 12.28
CA LYS A 226 26.88 -21.41 12.34
C LYS A 226 26.60 -20.07 11.67
N LEU A 227 26.75 -18.98 12.41
CA LEU A 227 26.71 -17.62 11.87
C LEU A 227 27.92 -17.41 10.93
N VAL A 228 27.65 -16.90 9.73
CA VAL A 228 28.67 -16.55 8.72
C VAL A 228 28.90 -15.04 8.68
N THR A 229 27.83 -14.25 8.68
CA THR A 229 27.90 -12.78 8.69
C THR A 229 26.63 -12.20 9.32
N PRO A 230 26.71 -11.13 10.12
CA PRO A 230 25.54 -10.51 10.77
C PRO A 230 24.66 -9.70 9.81
N GLN A 231 25.06 -9.55 8.55
CA GLN A 231 24.36 -8.72 7.56
C GLN A 231 24.31 -9.42 6.21
N GLY A 232 23.21 -9.23 5.49
CA GLY A 232 23.02 -9.74 4.15
C GLY A 232 21.66 -10.39 3.94
N GLU A 233 21.26 -10.48 2.69
CA GLU A 233 19.99 -11.07 2.25
C GLU A 233 20.23 -12.01 1.07
N PHE A 234 19.28 -12.93 0.87
CA PHE A 234 19.25 -13.89 -0.24
C PHE A 234 20.54 -14.72 -0.40
N PRO A 235 21.01 -15.40 0.65
CA PRO A 235 22.26 -16.14 0.59
C PRO A 235 22.16 -17.38 -0.28
N LEU A 236 23.25 -17.69 -0.98
CA LEU A 236 23.38 -18.88 -1.82
C LEU A 236 24.84 -19.34 -1.90
N PHE A 237 25.07 -20.63 -2.04
CA PHE A 237 26.43 -21.14 -2.22
C PHE A 237 26.96 -20.87 -3.63
N ASN A 238 28.27 -20.68 -3.76
CA ASN A 238 28.94 -20.72 -5.06
C ASN A 238 28.99 -22.18 -5.61
N LYS A 239 29.28 -22.34 -6.90
CA LYS A 239 29.41 -23.63 -7.61
C LYS A 239 30.07 -24.80 -6.86
N ASP A 240 31.12 -24.57 -6.08
CA ASP A 240 31.86 -25.61 -5.34
C ASP A 240 31.53 -25.66 -3.84
N GLY A 241 30.63 -24.79 -3.35
CA GLY A 241 30.23 -24.71 -1.96
C GLY A 241 31.29 -24.14 -1.00
N SER A 242 32.40 -23.59 -1.51
CA SER A 242 33.46 -23.00 -0.69
C SER A 242 33.10 -21.61 -0.12
N ARG A 243 32.18 -20.90 -0.77
CA ARG A 243 31.78 -19.52 -0.47
C ARG A 243 30.26 -19.35 -0.51
N ILE A 244 29.79 -18.29 0.12
CA ILE A 244 28.40 -17.84 0.13
C ILE A 244 28.34 -16.49 -0.58
N PHE A 245 27.49 -16.39 -1.58
CA PHE A 245 27.10 -15.14 -2.21
C PHE A 245 25.87 -14.56 -1.52
N TYR A 246 25.79 -13.23 -1.42
CA TYR A 246 24.67 -12.54 -0.78
C TYR A 246 24.59 -11.06 -1.18
N GLN A 247 23.42 -10.43 -0.95
CA GLN A 247 23.16 -9.03 -1.27
C GLN A 247 23.16 -8.15 -0.02
N LYS A 248 23.64 -6.91 -0.13
CA LYS A 248 23.45 -5.82 0.85
C LYS A 248 22.67 -4.66 0.19
N GLY A 249 21.96 -3.88 0.99
CA GLY A 249 21.16 -2.73 0.54
C GLY A 249 19.65 -2.99 0.42
N GLY A 250 19.19 -4.17 0.82
CA GLY A 250 17.78 -4.53 0.80
C GLY A 250 17.22 -4.84 -0.58
N PHE A 251 15.90 -5.03 -0.63
CA PHE A 251 15.11 -5.09 -1.86
C PHE A 251 14.65 -3.68 -2.29
N ILE A 252 13.54 -3.57 -3.03
CA ILE A 252 12.84 -2.32 -3.31
C ILE A 252 12.52 -1.59 -1.98
N PHE A 253 12.64 -0.25 -1.98
CA PHE A 253 12.53 0.64 -0.81
C PHE A 253 13.71 0.54 0.19
N GLY A 254 14.76 -0.21 -0.15
CA GLY A 254 16.02 -0.25 0.59
C GLY A 254 16.99 0.90 0.23
N SER A 255 18.29 0.65 0.41
CA SER A 255 19.36 1.56 -0.04
C SER A 255 19.27 1.79 -1.53
N LEU A 256 19.50 3.00 -2.04
CA LEU A 256 19.50 3.24 -3.49
C LEU A 256 20.47 2.26 -4.19
N THR A 257 21.74 2.26 -3.79
CA THR A 257 22.73 1.30 -4.30
C THR A 257 22.68 -0.01 -3.54
N LYS A 258 22.58 -1.12 -4.28
CA LYS A 258 22.75 -2.50 -3.78
C LYS A 258 24.13 -3.03 -4.16
N SER A 259 24.71 -3.87 -3.30
CA SER A 259 25.97 -4.56 -3.58
C SER A 259 25.83 -6.07 -3.43
N TYR A 260 26.61 -6.80 -4.23
CA TYR A 260 26.66 -8.25 -4.22
C TYR A 260 28.03 -8.72 -3.72
N HIS A 261 28.01 -9.63 -2.77
CA HIS A 261 29.17 -10.02 -1.97
C HIS A 261 29.45 -11.52 -2.08
N SER A 262 30.68 -11.91 -1.76
CA SER A 262 31.14 -13.29 -1.66
C SER A 262 32.01 -13.47 -0.42
N ILE A 263 31.61 -14.34 0.50
CA ILE A 263 32.30 -14.59 1.76
C ILE A 263 32.62 -16.08 1.91
N LYS A 264 33.73 -16.44 2.56
CA LYS A 264 33.99 -17.85 2.86
C LYS A 264 32.97 -18.38 3.86
N THR A 265 32.74 -19.69 3.84
CA THR A 265 31.76 -20.34 4.73
C THR A 265 32.14 -20.29 6.22
N ASP A 266 33.36 -19.86 6.56
CA ASP A 266 33.79 -19.58 7.92
C ASP A 266 33.60 -18.12 8.36
N GLY A 267 33.09 -17.25 7.48
CA GLY A 267 32.90 -15.82 7.73
C GLY A 267 34.12 -14.95 7.41
N SER A 268 35.21 -15.52 6.90
CA SER A 268 36.39 -14.75 6.51
C SER A 268 36.34 -14.30 5.04
N ASP A 269 37.19 -13.33 4.69
CA ASP A 269 37.42 -12.89 3.30
C ASP A 269 36.13 -12.43 2.58
N ASP A 270 35.37 -11.51 3.18
CA ASP A 270 34.20 -10.87 2.54
C ASP A 270 34.63 -9.95 1.40
N GLN A 271 34.20 -10.27 0.17
CA GLN A 271 34.57 -9.56 -1.04
C GLN A 271 33.33 -8.96 -1.73
N LYS A 272 33.36 -7.66 -2.02
CA LYS A 272 32.35 -7.00 -2.85
C LYS A 272 32.63 -7.25 -4.34
N LEU A 273 31.79 -8.06 -4.99
CA LEU A 273 31.93 -8.45 -6.40
C LEU A 273 31.43 -7.36 -7.35
N CYS A 274 30.20 -6.88 -7.12
CA CYS A 274 29.59 -5.84 -7.95
C CYS A 274 28.60 -4.99 -7.15
N GLU A 275 28.18 -3.88 -7.76
CA GLU A 275 27.14 -3.00 -7.23
C GLU A 275 26.32 -2.39 -8.36
N SER A 276 25.08 -1.99 -8.06
CA SER A 276 24.21 -1.26 -8.99
C SER A 276 23.36 -0.25 -8.22
N LYS A 277 23.23 0.96 -8.78
CA LYS A 277 22.50 2.09 -8.18
C LYS A 277 20.99 1.86 -8.11
N TYR A 278 20.42 1.00 -8.95
CA TYR A 278 18.96 0.78 -8.98
C TYR A 278 18.58 -0.70 -9.05
N ALA A 279 19.54 -1.62 -8.83
CA ALA A 279 19.24 -3.04 -8.79
C ALA A 279 18.33 -3.37 -7.62
N GLN A 280 17.40 -4.28 -7.84
CA GLN A 280 16.47 -4.76 -6.84
C GLN A 280 16.90 -6.15 -6.36
N ARG A 281 17.35 -7.03 -7.26
CA ARG A 281 17.78 -8.40 -6.94
C ARG A 281 18.90 -8.87 -7.86
N PHE A 282 19.97 -9.45 -7.31
CA PHE A 282 21.04 -10.15 -8.05
C PHE A 282 20.93 -11.68 -7.95
N VAL A 283 21.03 -12.40 -9.07
CA VAL A 283 20.88 -13.86 -9.14
C VAL A 283 21.99 -14.46 -10.02
N PRO A 284 23.06 -15.04 -9.44
CA PRO A 284 24.10 -15.68 -10.22
C PRO A 284 23.64 -17.04 -10.74
N SER A 285 24.21 -17.40 -11.88
CA SER A 285 24.06 -18.72 -12.50
C SER A 285 24.77 -19.82 -11.69
N PRO A 286 24.29 -21.08 -11.71
CA PRO A 286 24.87 -22.19 -10.95
C PRO A 286 26.35 -22.48 -11.23
N ASP A 287 26.83 -22.17 -12.43
CA ASP A 287 28.24 -22.31 -12.83
C ASP A 287 29.11 -21.09 -12.47
N ASN A 288 28.52 -20.06 -11.86
CA ASN A 288 29.10 -18.75 -11.52
C ASN A 288 29.65 -17.96 -12.71
N ASN A 289 29.28 -18.27 -13.96
CA ASN A 289 29.80 -17.55 -15.13
C ASN A 289 28.97 -16.32 -15.49
N TRP A 290 27.70 -16.32 -15.08
CA TRP A 290 26.71 -15.28 -15.38
C TRP A 290 26.04 -14.75 -14.13
N ILE A 291 25.62 -13.49 -14.18
CA ILE A 291 24.77 -12.85 -13.19
C ILE A 291 23.57 -12.21 -13.88
N ALA A 292 22.37 -12.55 -13.41
CA ALA A 292 21.15 -11.87 -13.75
C ALA A 292 20.82 -10.84 -12.67
N TRP A 293 20.19 -9.73 -13.02
CA TRP A 293 19.63 -8.81 -12.03
C TRP A 293 18.39 -8.10 -12.55
N SER A 294 17.52 -7.70 -11.62
CA SER A 294 16.45 -6.75 -11.91
C SER A 294 16.87 -5.33 -11.55
N GLU A 295 16.56 -4.36 -12.40
CA GLU A 295 16.86 -2.94 -12.23
C GLU A 295 15.75 -2.10 -12.89
N LEU A 296 15.16 -1.18 -12.13
CA LEU A 296 14.00 -0.39 -12.58
C LEU A 296 12.94 -1.25 -13.27
N TYR A 297 12.62 -2.37 -12.61
CA TYR A 297 11.68 -3.41 -13.02
C TYR A 297 12.08 -4.25 -14.23
N LYS A 298 13.05 -3.85 -15.06
CA LYS A 298 13.57 -4.69 -16.15
C LYS A 298 14.57 -5.70 -15.60
N ALA A 299 14.84 -6.76 -16.37
CA ALA A 299 15.89 -7.72 -16.05
C ALA A 299 16.97 -7.78 -17.11
N TYR A 300 18.18 -8.01 -16.63
CA TYR A 300 19.40 -8.03 -17.42
C TYR A 300 20.29 -9.21 -17.05
N ILE A 301 21.13 -9.63 -17.99
CA ILE A 301 22.20 -10.62 -17.80
C ILE A 301 23.54 -10.00 -18.19
N ALA A 302 24.60 -10.35 -17.47
CA ALA A 302 25.99 -10.10 -17.83
C ALA A 302 26.89 -11.24 -17.37
N PRO A 303 28.13 -11.36 -17.90
CA PRO A 303 29.16 -12.20 -17.29
C PRO A 303 29.37 -11.80 -15.83
N MET A 304 29.48 -12.79 -14.94
CA MET A 304 29.66 -12.55 -13.51
C MET A 304 31.09 -12.04 -13.24
N PRO A 305 31.26 -10.86 -12.64
CA PRO A 305 32.58 -10.38 -12.27
C PRO A 305 33.14 -11.22 -11.12
N MET A 306 34.28 -11.86 -11.35
CA MET A 306 35.03 -12.61 -10.33
C MET A 306 36.18 -11.76 -9.77
N ALA A 307 36.67 -12.13 -8.59
CA ALA A 307 37.58 -11.38 -7.71
C ALA A 307 38.66 -10.49 -8.40
N GLY A 308 38.89 -9.29 -7.84
CA GLY A 308 40.01 -8.41 -8.20
C GLY A 308 39.68 -6.92 -8.11
N LYS A 309 38.51 -6.50 -8.60
CA LYS A 309 37.95 -5.14 -8.47
C LYS A 309 36.41 -5.19 -8.53
N THR A 310 35.74 -4.35 -7.76
CA THR A 310 34.27 -4.21 -7.85
C THR A 310 33.86 -3.60 -9.18
N VAL A 311 32.88 -4.22 -9.84
CA VAL A 311 32.31 -3.76 -11.12
C VAL A 311 30.94 -3.13 -10.88
N GLY A 312 30.70 -1.95 -11.47
CA GLY A 312 29.36 -1.36 -11.54
C GLY A 312 28.52 -2.02 -12.64
N LEU A 313 27.37 -2.58 -12.27
CA LEU A 313 26.40 -3.14 -13.20
C LEU A 313 25.23 -2.18 -13.39
N SER A 314 24.86 -1.93 -14.63
CA SER A 314 23.62 -1.26 -15.01
C SER A 314 23.21 -1.64 -16.43
N ALA A 315 22.01 -1.25 -16.83
CA ALA A 315 21.52 -1.39 -18.21
C ALA A 315 22.46 -0.79 -19.26
N THR A 316 23.32 0.16 -18.87
CA THR A 316 24.23 0.91 -19.76
C THR A 316 25.70 0.54 -19.55
N THR A 317 26.02 -0.49 -18.77
CA THR A 317 27.41 -0.95 -18.58
C THR A 317 28.03 -1.35 -19.92
N LYS A 318 29.23 -0.81 -20.21
CA LYS A 318 29.95 -1.06 -21.47
C LYS A 318 31.17 -1.98 -21.33
N ILE A 319 31.70 -2.12 -20.11
CA ILE A 319 32.90 -2.93 -19.84
C ILE A 319 32.63 -4.44 -19.88
N LEU A 320 31.36 -4.83 -19.82
CA LEU A 320 30.87 -6.20 -19.95
C LEU A 320 29.69 -6.20 -20.92
N PRO A 321 29.48 -7.27 -21.70
CA PRO A 321 28.28 -7.39 -22.52
C PRO A 321 27.05 -7.54 -21.60
N VAL A 322 26.05 -6.70 -21.80
CA VAL A 322 24.78 -6.71 -21.06
C VAL A 322 23.64 -6.95 -22.04
N ALA A 323 22.71 -7.83 -21.68
CA ALA A 323 21.49 -8.07 -22.45
C ALA A 323 20.25 -7.93 -21.57
N GLN A 324 19.22 -7.24 -22.06
CA GLN A 324 17.90 -7.23 -21.44
C GLN A 324 17.14 -8.51 -21.82
N VAL A 325 16.49 -9.15 -20.86
CA VAL A 325 15.76 -10.41 -21.08
C VAL A 325 14.26 -10.25 -21.09
N ALA A 326 13.72 -9.39 -20.23
CA ALA A 326 12.29 -9.20 -20.05
C ALA A 326 11.82 -7.88 -20.65
N ARG A 327 10.69 -7.90 -21.36
CA ARG A 327 10.07 -6.71 -21.96
C ARG A 327 9.50 -5.79 -20.89
N ASP A 328 8.69 -6.32 -19.97
CA ASP A 328 7.92 -5.52 -19.01
C ASP A 328 8.51 -5.54 -17.61
N ALA A 329 8.55 -6.72 -16.97
CA ALA A 329 9.25 -6.94 -15.71
C ALA A 329 9.62 -8.41 -15.49
N ALA A 330 10.51 -8.66 -14.52
CA ALA A 330 10.91 -10.01 -14.13
C ALA A 330 10.99 -10.14 -12.60
N ILE A 331 10.16 -11.04 -12.07
CA ILE A 331 10.04 -11.34 -10.64
C ILE A 331 10.45 -12.80 -10.41
N ASN A 332 10.96 -13.12 -9.22
CA ASN A 332 11.48 -14.46 -8.89
C ASN A 332 12.46 -15.02 -9.94
N LEU A 333 13.40 -14.18 -10.39
CA LEU A 333 14.49 -14.59 -11.30
C LEU A 333 15.23 -15.83 -10.76
N HIS A 334 15.37 -16.86 -11.59
CA HIS A 334 16.16 -18.05 -11.27
C HIS A 334 16.66 -18.77 -12.53
N TRP A 335 17.76 -19.50 -12.41
CA TRP A 335 18.43 -20.16 -13.54
C TRP A 335 18.08 -21.65 -13.62
N SER A 336 18.13 -22.21 -14.84
CA SER A 336 18.22 -23.66 -15.05
C SER A 336 19.50 -24.21 -14.40
N LYS A 337 19.49 -25.50 -14.07
CA LYS A 337 20.64 -26.19 -13.45
C LYS A 337 21.93 -26.07 -14.26
N ASP A 338 21.81 -26.03 -15.59
CA ASP A 338 22.94 -26.00 -16.52
C ASP A 338 23.40 -24.58 -16.89
N SER A 339 22.86 -23.54 -16.24
CA SER A 339 23.16 -22.12 -16.48
C SER A 339 22.78 -21.60 -17.88
N LYS A 340 22.01 -22.34 -18.68
CA LYS A 340 21.70 -21.93 -20.07
C LYS A 340 20.43 -21.11 -20.19
N LYS A 341 19.50 -21.28 -19.25
CA LYS A 341 18.17 -20.68 -19.33
C LYS A 341 17.85 -19.91 -18.07
N LEU A 342 17.25 -18.74 -18.24
CA LEU A 342 16.77 -17.87 -17.16
C LEU A 342 15.25 -17.89 -17.14
N PHE A 343 14.67 -18.03 -15.95
CA PHE A 343 13.23 -18.04 -15.70
C PHE A 343 12.83 -16.84 -14.86
N TRP A 344 11.60 -16.34 -15.06
CA TRP A 344 10.98 -15.34 -14.20
C TRP A 344 9.46 -15.40 -14.27
N MET A 345 8.82 -14.82 -13.26
CA MET A 345 7.38 -14.61 -13.20
C MET A 345 7.05 -13.17 -13.60
N LEU A 346 5.88 -13.00 -14.21
CA LEU A 346 5.14 -11.75 -14.22
C LEU A 346 3.65 -12.08 -14.10
N GLY A 347 3.06 -11.78 -12.95
CA GLY A 347 1.70 -12.22 -12.66
C GLY A 347 1.60 -13.75 -12.54
N ASP A 348 0.57 -14.32 -13.17
CA ASP A 348 0.33 -15.76 -13.20
C ASP A 348 1.11 -16.49 -14.31
N GLU A 349 2.05 -15.83 -14.99
CA GLU A 349 2.80 -16.39 -16.12
C GLU A 349 4.28 -16.62 -15.80
N LEU A 350 4.78 -17.81 -16.13
CA LEU A 350 6.19 -18.19 -16.11
C LEU A 350 6.80 -17.95 -17.50
N PHE A 351 7.81 -17.09 -17.54
CA PHE A 351 8.59 -16.81 -18.75
C PHE A 351 9.97 -17.45 -18.65
N SER A 352 10.58 -17.65 -19.81
CA SER A 352 11.98 -18.10 -19.87
C SER A 352 12.67 -17.59 -21.12
N ASP A 353 13.99 -17.49 -21.03
CA ASP A 353 14.85 -17.08 -22.14
C ASP A 353 16.16 -17.87 -22.11
N GLU A 354 16.61 -18.26 -23.30
CA GLU A 354 17.87 -18.98 -23.48
C GLU A 354 19.02 -17.97 -23.63
N LEU A 355 20.12 -18.21 -22.92
CA LEU A 355 21.27 -17.31 -22.92
C LEU A 355 21.84 -17.08 -24.33
N ALA A 356 21.85 -18.13 -25.17
CA ALA A 356 22.28 -18.07 -26.57
C ALA A 356 21.36 -17.18 -27.44
N GLU A 357 20.11 -16.93 -27.03
CA GLU A 357 19.20 -16.01 -27.72
C GLU A 357 19.49 -14.54 -27.41
N ARG A 358 20.36 -14.24 -26.43
CA ARG A 358 20.68 -12.87 -26.01
C ARG A 358 22.12 -12.46 -26.28
N PHE A 359 23.03 -13.41 -26.44
CA PHE A 359 24.43 -13.14 -26.77
C PHE A 359 24.87 -13.85 -28.05
N LYS A 360 25.15 -13.07 -29.10
CA LYS A 360 25.57 -13.57 -30.44
C LYS A 360 26.94 -14.24 -30.48
N PHE A 361 27.73 -14.13 -29.40
CA PHE A 361 29.05 -14.75 -29.32
C PHE A 361 29.01 -16.16 -28.69
N LEU A 362 27.84 -16.60 -28.23
CA LEU A 362 27.66 -17.93 -27.68
C LEU A 362 27.40 -18.96 -28.78
N GLU A 363 27.90 -20.17 -28.56
CA GLU A 363 27.61 -21.30 -29.44
C GLU A 363 26.10 -21.57 -29.49
N GLY A 364 25.55 -21.73 -30.69
CA GLY A 364 24.10 -21.90 -30.90
C GLY A 364 23.28 -20.60 -30.93
N SER A 365 23.93 -19.42 -30.93
CA SER A 365 23.21 -18.15 -31.03
C SER A 365 22.47 -17.97 -32.36
N ARG A 366 21.37 -17.20 -32.33
CA ARG A 366 20.58 -16.86 -33.52
C ARG A 366 21.18 -15.67 -34.28
N ASP A 367 20.98 -15.65 -35.60
CA ASP A 367 21.41 -14.55 -36.48
C ASP A 367 20.80 -13.18 -36.06
N SER A 368 19.57 -13.21 -35.56
CA SER A 368 18.84 -12.06 -35.01
C SER A 368 18.32 -12.35 -33.60
N LEU A 369 18.32 -11.32 -32.73
CA LEU A 369 17.71 -11.41 -31.41
C LEU A 369 16.19 -11.55 -31.58
N PRO A 370 15.54 -12.53 -30.92
CA PRO A 370 14.09 -12.65 -30.95
C PRO A 370 13.44 -11.46 -30.24
N PRO A 371 12.16 -11.15 -30.52
CA PRO A 371 11.41 -10.15 -29.78
C PRO A 371 11.40 -10.47 -28.28
N MET A 372 11.49 -9.42 -27.45
CA MET A 372 11.34 -9.58 -25.99
C MET A 372 9.88 -9.94 -25.66
N ASP A 373 9.70 -11.11 -25.06
CA ASP A 373 8.47 -11.76 -24.58
C ASP A 373 7.40 -12.03 -25.64
N SER A 374 7.26 -13.29 -26.09
CA SER A 374 6.22 -13.69 -27.07
C SER A 374 5.04 -14.50 -26.51
N ALA A 375 5.20 -15.25 -25.41
CA ALA A 375 4.10 -15.81 -24.60
C ALA A 375 4.67 -16.42 -23.29
N GLY A 376 4.06 -16.14 -22.14
CA GLY A 376 4.37 -16.83 -20.89
C GLY A 376 3.56 -18.11 -20.75
N LEU A 377 4.00 -19.00 -19.85
CA LEU A 377 3.25 -20.18 -19.46
C LEU A 377 2.37 -19.87 -18.25
N HIS A 378 1.05 -19.93 -18.42
CA HIS A 378 0.11 -19.73 -17.31
C HIS A 378 0.26 -20.81 -16.23
N VAL A 379 0.47 -20.36 -14.99
CA VAL A 379 0.38 -21.21 -13.80
C VAL A 379 -1.06 -21.68 -13.64
N GLY A 380 -2.04 -20.78 -13.78
CA GLY A 380 -3.46 -21.12 -13.82
C GLY A 380 -4.01 -21.65 -12.49
N LEU A 381 -3.62 -21.04 -11.37
CA LEU A 381 -4.18 -21.37 -10.06
C LEU A 381 -5.50 -20.61 -9.87
N GLU A 382 -6.61 -21.34 -9.94
CA GLU A 382 -7.95 -20.82 -9.69
C GLU A 382 -8.43 -21.25 -8.30
N LEU A 383 -8.97 -20.31 -7.54
CA LEU A 383 -9.50 -20.55 -6.20
C LEU A 383 -10.91 -19.95 -6.06
N PRO A 384 -11.79 -20.56 -5.25
CA PRO A 384 -13.05 -19.94 -4.88
C PRO A 384 -12.77 -18.69 -4.05
N TYR A 385 -13.59 -17.66 -4.25
CA TYR A 385 -13.63 -16.53 -3.32
C TYR A 385 -14.33 -17.00 -2.05
N ASP A 386 -13.78 -16.65 -0.88
CA ASP A 386 -14.38 -16.90 0.41
C ASP A 386 -15.81 -16.37 0.46
N LYS A 387 -16.74 -17.25 0.84
CA LYS A 387 -18.15 -16.97 0.95
C LYS A 387 -18.68 -17.64 2.22
N PRO A 388 -19.07 -16.87 3.26
CA PRO A 388 -19.71 -17.44 4.42
C PRO A 388 -21.06 -18.07 4.05
N GLN A 389 -21.55 -18.92 4.94
CA GLN A 389 -22.82 -19.61 4.79
C GLN A 389 -23.79 -19.20 5.90
N GLY A 390 -25.08 -19.22 5.57
CA GLY A 390 -26.17 -19.03 6.53
C GLY A 390 -26.84 -17.67 6.43
N ALA A 391 -27.77 -17.38 7.35
CA ALA A 391 -28.60 -16.19 7.28
C ALA A 391 -28.60 -15.42 8.61
N LEU A 392 -28.50 -14.09 8.52
CA LEU A 392 -28.56 -13.16 9.65
C LEU A 392 -29.66 -12.13 9.40
N ALA A 393 -30.38 -11.75 10.45
CA ALA A 393 -31.35 -10.66 10.40
C ALA A 393 -31.08 -9.65 11.52
N PHE A 394 -30.88 -8.39 11.16
CA PHE A 394 -30.75 -7.28 12.10
C PHE A 394 -32.09 -6.55 12.17
N THR A 395 -32.76 -6.54 13.33
CA THR A 395 -34.11 -6.00 13.49
C THR A 395 -34.14 -4.72 14.32
N ASN A 396 -35.20 -3.91 14.15
CA ASN A 396 -35.47 -2.70 14.95
C ASN A 396 -34.38 -1.62 14.92
N ALA A 397 -33.50 -1.63 13.91
CA ALA A 397 -32.44 -0.64 13.77
C ALA A 397 -32.93 0.61 13.03
N ARG A 398 -32.31 1.76 13.29
CA ARG A 398 -32.25 2.84 12.31
C ARG A 398 -31.29 2.43 11.19
N ILE A 399 -31.68 2.58 9.92
CA ILE A 399 -30.83 2.20 8.78
C ILE A 399 -30.58 3.42 7.92
N ILE A 400 -29.32 3.80 7.78
CA ILE A 400 -28.85 4.81 6.83
C ILE A 400 -28.45 4.04 5.57
N THR A 401 -29.24 4.12 4.49
CA THR A 401 -29.05 3.21 3.35
C THR A 401 -27.94 3.67 2.41
N MET A 402 -27.67 4.97 2.34
CA MET A 402 -26.86 5.63 1.31
C MET A 402 -27.42 5.49 -0.13
N GLU A 403 -28.68 5.08 -0.28
CA GLU A 403 -29.45 5.25 -1.51
C GLU A 403 -30.08 6.65 -1.50
N GLY A 404 -29.30 7.67 -1.88
CA GLY A 404 -29.72 9.06 -1.74
C GLY A 404 -29.54 9.56 -0.30
N ASP A 405 -30.60 10.11 0.30
CA ASP A 405 -30.65 10.55 1.71
C ASP A 405 -31.64 9.71 2.54
N GLU A 406 -31.97 8.50 2.08
CA GLU A 406 -32.94 7.62 2.74
C GLU A 406 -32.42 7.10 4.09
N VAL A 407 -33.27 7.27 5.11
CA VAL A 407 -33.10 6.72 6.45
C VAL A 407 -34.38 5.98 6.85
N ILE A 408 -34.25 4.73 7.26
CA ILE A 408 -35.35 3.91 7.76
C ILE A 408 -35.26 3.87 9.29
N GLU A 409 -36.11 4.63 9.99
CA GLU A 409 -36.01 4.79 11.46
C GLU A 409 -36.23 3.50 12.26
N LYS A 410 -37.07 2.58 11.75
CA LYS A 410 -37.29 1.26 12.36
C LYS A 410 -37.31 0.17 11.29
N GLY A 411 -36.12 -0.26 10.90
CA GLY A 411 -35.88 -1.16 9.79
C GLY A 411 -35.44 -2.56 10.16
N THR A 412 -35.34 -3.42 9.15
CA THR A 412 -34.75 -4.75 9.23
C THR A 412 -33.89 -5.01 8.00
N ILE A 413 -32.69 -5.57 8.20
CA ILE A 413 -31.79 -6.06 7.15
C ILE A 413 -31.68 -7.56 7.26
N VAL A 414 -31.83 -8.26 6.14
CA VAL A 414 -31.56 -9.71 6.04
C VAL A 414 -30.36 -9.91 5.13
N VAL A 415 -29.39 -10.68 5.64
CA VAL A 415 -28.18 -11.10 4.94
C VAL A 415 -28.24 -12.61 4.79
N GLU A 416 -28.03 -13.11 3.57
CA GLU A 416 -27.85 -14.52 3.28
C GLU A 416 -26.50 -14.70 2.60
N ASP A 417 -25.67 -15.60 3.14
CA ASP A 417 -24.27 -15.77 2.79
C ASP A 417 -23.53 -14.43 2.85
N ASN A 418 -23.09 -13.90 1.70
CA ASN A 418 -22.39 -12.63 1.58
C ASN A 418 -23.24 -11.49 0.99
N ARG A 419 -24.56 -11.64 0.85
CA ARG A 419 -25.43 -10.66 0.19
C ARG A 419 -26.55 -10.16 1.08
N ILE A 420 -26.86 -8.88 0.94
CA ILE A 420 -28.10 -8.31 1.47
C ILE A 420 -29.24 -8.81 0.60
N THR A 421 -30.17 -9.58 1.15
CA THR A 421 -31.34 -10.07 0.39
C THR A 421 -32.57 -9.19 0.61
N ARG A 422 -32.68 -8.52 1.76
CA ARG A 422 -33.82 -7.64 2.10
C ARG A 422 -33.36 -6.47 2.96
N VAL A 423 -33.93 -5.29 2.72
CA VAL A 423 -33.86 -4.10 3.58
C VAL A 423 -35.20 -3.37 3.51
N GLY A 424 -35.68 -2.83 4.61
CA GLY A 424 -36.95 -2.09 4.64
C GLY A 424 -37.47 -1.86 6.06
N GLU A 425 -38.62 -1.22 6.18
CA GLU A 425 -39.34 -1.10 7.45
C GLU A 425 -39.59 -2.48 8.08
N ALA A 426 -39.41 -2.59 9.39
CA ALA A 426 -39.48 -3.88 10.10
C ALA A 426 -40.77 -4.66 9.84
N VAL A 427 -41.92 -3.97 9.71
CA VAL A 427 -43.23 -4.59 9.44
C VAL A 427 -43.39 -5.14 8.02
N LYS A 428 -42.53 -4.72 7.07
CA LYS A 428 -42.57 -5.11 5.65
C LYS A 428 -41.56 -6.20 5.31
N VAL A 429 -40.54 -6.42 6.15
CA VAL A 429 -39.46 -7.37 5.89
C VAL A 429 -39.76 -8.71 6.54
N ARG A 430 -39.99 -9.74 5.72
CA ARG A 430 -40.09 -11.13 6.21
C ARG A 430 -38.71 -11.67 6.53
N ILE A 431 -38.52 -12.19 7.74
CA ILE A 431 -37.27 -12.84 8.17
C ILE A 431 -37.34 -14.34 7.81
N PRO A 432 -36.31 -14.93 7.18
CA PRO A 432 -36.22 -16.38 6.97
C PRO A 432 -36.18 -17.15 8.31
N ASN A 433 -36.86 -18.29 8.40
CA ASN A 433 -36.94 -19.08 9.65
C ASN A 433 -35.59 -19.59 10.15
N ASN A 434 -34.62 -19.75 9.26
CA ASN A 434 -33.25 -20.20 9.56
C ASN A 434 -32.29 -19.05 9.87
N ALA A 435 -32.75 -17.79 9.81
CA ALA A 435 -31.89 -16.64 10.09
C ALA A 435 -31.68 -16.48 11.60
N LYS A 436 -30.43 -16.27 12.02
CA LYS A 436 -30.14 -15.84 13.39
C LYS A 436 -30.47 -14.35 13.50
N VAL A 437 -31.37 -14.05 14.44
CA VAL A 437 -31.90 -12.70 14.65
C VAL A 437 -31.04 -11.97 15.69
N ILE A 438 -30.64 -10.74 15.36
CA ILE A 438 -29.93 -9.81 16.23
C ILE A 438 -30.83 -8.59 16.38
N ASP A 439 -31.26 -8.34 17.61
CA ASP A 439 -32.03 -7.15 17.91
C ASP A 439 -31.12 -5.93 18.02
N CYS A 440 -31.43 -4.92 17.22
CA CYS A 440 -30.68 -3.67 17.09
C CYS A 440 -31.54 -2.47 17.51
N GLU A 441 -32.52 -2.67 18.39
CA GLU A 441 -33.26 -1.56 18.99
C GLU A 441 -32.31 -0.53 19.61
N GLY A 442 -32.55 0.75 19.31
CA GLY A 442 -31.69 1.86 19.72
C GLY A 442 -30.39 2.02 18.92
N LYS A 443 -30.06 1.11 18.00
CA LYS A 443 -28.82 1.12 17.21
C LYS A 443 -29.03 1.69 15.82
N THR A 444 -27.94 2.10 15.19
CA THR A 444 -27.91 2.57 13.80
C THR A 444 -27.07 1.64 12.94
N ILE A 445 -27.55 1.29 11.73
CA ILE A 445 -26.82 0.52 10.73
C ILE A 445 -26.53 1.40 9.54
N MET A 446 -25.30 1.36 9.04
CA MET A 446 -24.89 2.02 7.80
C MET A 446 -23.93 1.11 6.99
N PRO A 447 -23.67 1.40 5.71
CA PRO A 447 -22.63 0.69 4.96
C PRO A 447 -21.29 0.77 5.67
N GLY A 448 -20.47 -0.27 5.52
CA GLY A 448 -19.10 -0.22 5.98
C GLY A 448 -18.32 0.91 5.29
N LEU A 449 -17.34 1.46 5.98
CA LEU A 449 -16.54 2.57 5.46
C LEU A 449 -15.66 2.10 4.30
N VAL A 450 -15.49 2.98 3.31
CA VAL A 450 -14.63 2.81 2.14
C VAL A 450 -13.53 3.86 2.21
N ASP A 451 -12.34 3.45 2.65
CA ASP A 451 -11.14 4.30 2.68
C ASP A 451 -10.39 4.14 1.36
N VAL A 452 -10.45 5.15 0.49
CA VAL A 452 -9.84 5.05 -0.85
C VAL A 452 -8.36 5.43 -0.89
N HIS A 453 -7.80 5.85 0.25
CA HIS A 453 -6.40 6.19 0.39
C HIS A 453 -5.94 5.90 1.82
N GLY A 454 -5.51 4.67 2.08
CA GLY A 454 -4.89 4.27 3.35
C GLY A 454 -3.63 3.43 3.13
N HIS A 455 -2.54 3.75 3.83
CA HIS A 455 -1.33 2.91 3.84
C HIS A 455 -1.42 1.86 4.95
N LEU A 456 -1.46 0.58 4.57
CA LEU A 456 -1.85 -0.53 5.46
C LEU A 456 -0.69 -1.44 5.90
N GLY A 457 0.54 -0.96 5.76
CA GLY A 457 1.75 -1.59 6.33
C GLY A 457 2.56 -2.48 5.38
N ASP A 458 2.07 -2.79 4.18
CA ASP A 458 2.66 -3.80 3.28
C ASP A 458 3.90 -3.37 2.47
N PHE A 459 4.76 -2.51 3.02
CA PHE A 459 5.99 -2.05 2.35
C PHE A 459 7.15 -3.06 2.45
N ARG A 460 7.18 -3.88 3.50
CA ARG A 460 8.28 -4.82 3.75
C ARG A 460 8.13 -6.10 2.93
N TYR A 461 9.15 -6.43 2.14
CA TYR A 461 9.23 -7.72 1.44
C TYR A 461 9.56 -8.89 2.38
N GLY A 462 8.77 -9.95 2.32
CA GLY A 462 9.13 -11.23 2.95
C GLY A 462 7.96 -12.12 3.32
N LEU A 463 8.05 -12.76 4.49
CA LEU A 463 6.97 -13.60 4.98
C LEU A 463 5.76 -12.74 5.36
N SER A 464 4.59 -13.19 4.95
CA SER A 464 3.31 -12.64 5.40
C SER A 464 2.95 -13.22 6.78
N PRO A 465 2.50 -12.40 7.73
CA PRO A 465 1.93 -12.92 8.97
C PRO A 465 0.58 -13.62 8.70
N GLN A 466 0.10 -14.44 9.62
CA GLN A 466 -1.27 -15.00 9.51
C GLN A 466 -2.34 -13.95 9.80
N LYS A 467 -1.99 -12.93 10.60
CA LYS A 467 -2.83 -11.77 10.91
C LYS A 467 -2.05 -10.47 10.77
N SER A 468 -2.70 -9.46 10.19
CA SER A 468 -2.17 -8.10 10.16
C SER A 468 -2.93 -7.22 11.15
N TRP A 469 -2.25 -6.70 12.17
CA TRP A 469 -2.89 -5.80 13.15
C TRP A 469 -3.40 -4.50 12.49
N TYR A 470 -2.78 -4.05 11.39
CA TYR A 470 -3.27 -2.94 10.57
C TYR A 470 -4.70 -3.22 10.08
N TYR A 471 -4.96 -4.42 9.56
CA TYR A 471 -6.26 -4.78 8.99
C TYR A 471 -7.32 -4.96 10.09
N TYR A 472 -6.94 -5.55 11.21
CA TYR A 472 -7.84 -5.71 12.36
C TYR A 472 -8.21 -4.36 12.99
N ALA A 473 -7.25 -3.43 13.12
CA ALA A 473 -7.54 -2.09 13.61
C ALA A 473 -8.50 -1.34 12.68
N ASN A 474 -8.31 -1.43 11.36
CA ASN A 474 -9.23 -0.82 10.37
C ASN A 474 -10.63 -1.44 10.44
N LEU A 475 -10.74 -2.77 10.48
CA LEU A 475 -12.03 -3.45 10.61
C LEU A 475 -12.72 -3.10 11.93
N ALA A 476 -12.01 -3.10 13.06
CA ALA A 476 -12.57 -2.76 14.38
C ALA A 476 -13.13 -1.31 14.44
N TYR A 477 -12.68 -0.46 13.51
CA TYR A 477 -13.15 0.90 13.28
C TYR A 477 -13.98 1.02 11.98
N GLY A 478 -14.55 -0.08 11.50
CA GLY A 478 -15.62 -0.06 10.49
C GLY A 478 -15.17 0.13 9.04
N VAL A 479 -13.86 0.19 8.77
CA VAL A 479 -13.32 0.21 7.41
C VAL A 479 -13.41 -1.21 6.84
N THR A 480 -14.40 -1.42 5.96
CA THR A 480 -14.66 -2.74 5.33
C THR A 480 -14.04 -2.86 3.95
N THR A 481 -13.71 -1.73 3.31
CA THR A 481 -12.99 -1.67 2.04
C THR A 481 -11.88 -0.63 2.15
N ALA A 482 -10.68 -1.00 1.72
CA ALA A 482 -9.53 -0.12 1.71
C ALA A 482 -8.78 -0.21 0.38
N HIS A 483 -8.35 0.94 -0.12
CA HIS A 483 -7.49 1.05 -1.30
C HIS A 483 -6.18 1.73 -0.89
N ASP A 484 -5.06 1.00 -1.02
CA ASP A 484 -3.72 1.48 -0.71
C ASP A 484 -3.02 1.99 -2.00
N PRO A 485 -2.86 3.31 -2.19
CA PRO A 485 -2.32 3.86 -3.43
C PRO A 485 -0.78 3.87 -3.46
N SER A 486 -0.10 3.19 -2.53
CA SER A 486 1.36 3.01 -2.59
C SER A 486 1.80 1.87 -1.68
N SER A 487 2.30 0.77 -2.25
CA SER A 487 2.79 -0.36 -1.45
C SER A 487 3.79 -1.24 -2.21
N ASN A 488 4.30 -2.29 -1.56
CA ASN A 488 5.06 -3.34 -2.25
C ASN A 488 4.07 -4.26 -2.99
N SER A 489 4.18 -4.34 -4.32
CA SER A 489 3.24 -5.12 -5.15
C SER A 489 3.14 -6.60 -4.76
N GLU A 490 4.27 -7.27 -4.49
CA GLU A 490 4.24 -8.70 -4.12
C GLU A 490 3.54 -8.93 -2.78
N MET A 491 3.58 -7.96 -1.86
CA MET A 491 2.99 -8.10 -0.54
C MET A 491 1.51 -7.75 -0.54
N ILE A 492 1.14 -6.55 -1.00
CA ILE A 492 -0.23 -6.04 -0.89
C ILE A 492 -1.22 -6.88 -1.72
N PHE A 493 -0.84 -7.29 -2.92
CA PHE A 493 -1.69 -8.12 -3.77
C PHE A 493 -1.75 -9.56 -3.25
N SER A 494 -0.65 -10.09 -2.69
CA SER A 494 -0.67 -11.42 -2.05
C SER A 494 -1.62 -11.44 -0.85
N HIS A 495 -1.63 -10.38 -0.03
CA HIS A 495 -2.57 -10.26 1.07
C HIS A 495 -4.02 -10.07 0.58
N SER A 496 -4.22 -9.29 -0.49
CA SER A 496 -5.53 -9.18 -1.16
C SER A 496 -6.05 -10.56 -1.56
N GLU A 497 -5.22 -11.39 -2.18
CA GLU A 497 -5.59 -12.76 -2.57
C GLU A 497 -5.78 -13.70 -1.38
N MET A 498 -5.03 -13.56 -0.28
CA MET A 498 -5.27 -14.31 0.96
C MET A 498 -6.62 -13.94 1.61
N ILE A 499 -6.99 -12.66 1.58
CA ILE A 499 -8.31 -12.19 2.06
C ILE A 499 -9.42 -12.74 1.16
N LYS A 500 -9.24 -12.68 -0.18
CA LYS A 500 -10.18 -13.28 -1.14
C LYS A 500 -10.33 -14.78 -0.93
N ALA A 501 -9.25 -15.50 -0.57
CA ALA A 501 -9.29 -16.95 -0.31
C ALA A 501 -9.75 -17.31 1.12
N GLY A 502 -9.97 -16.34 2.00
CA GLY A 502 -10.36 -16.57 3.40
C GLY A 502 -9.23 -17.10 4.30
N THR A 503 -7.98 -17.06 3.84
CA THR A 503 -6.82 -17.48 4.64
C THR A 503 -6.31 -16.35 5.54
N MET A 504 -6.72 -15.11 5.29
CA MET A 504 -6.41 -13.93 6.10
C MET A 504 -7.67 -13.09 6.34
N VAL A 505 -7.82 -12.54 7.55
CA VAL A 505 -8.89 -11.59 7.90
C VAL A 505 -8.44 -10.16 7.60
N GLY A 506 -9.27 -9.40 6.90
CA GLY A 506 -9.03 -7.98 6.64
C GLY A 506 -10.19 -7.31 5.89
N PRO A 507 -10.12 -5.99 5.68
CA PRO A 507 -11.03 -5.32 4.76
C PRO A 507 -10.85 -5.86 3.34
N ARG A 508 -11.81 -5.60 2.45
CA ARG A 508 -11.56 -5.76 1.01
C ARG A 508 -10.37 -4.90 0.64
N LEU A 509 -9.29 -5.54 0.21
CA LEU A 509 -8.00 -4.90 0.04
C LEU A 509 -7.68 -4.72 -1.44
N TYR A 510 -7.52 -3.47 -1.85
CA TYR A 510 -7.12 -3.09 -3.19
C TYR A 510 -5.89 -2.19 -3.14
N SER A 511 -5.16 -2.10 -4.24
CA SER A 511 -3.96 -1.27 -4.28
C SER A 511 -3.56 -0.94 -5.70
N THR A 512 -2.74 0.10 -5.84
CA THR A 512 -1.97 0.37 -7.06
C THR A 512 -0.64 -0.39 -7.09
N GLY A 513 -0.27 -1.07 -6.00
CA GLY A 513 1.07 -1.61 -5.77
C GLY A 513 2.11 -0.49 -5.75
N THR A 514 3.30 -0.80 -6.26
CA THR A 514 4.38 0.18 -6.34
C THR A 514 4.06 1.28 -7.35
N ILE A 515 4.15 2.52 -6.88
CA ILE A 515 3.79 3.74 -7.60
C ILE A 515 4.61 3.97 -8.88
N LEU A 516 4.03 4.73 -9.82
CA LEU A 516 4.75 5.19 -11.02
C LEU A 516 5.54 6.46 -10.70
N TYR A 517 6.58 6.33 -9.86
CA TYR A 517 7.36 7.44 -9.32
C TYR A 517 8.20 8.15 -10.39
N GLY A 518 8.06 9.47 -10.51
CA GLY A 518 8.77 10.29 -11.49
C GLY A 518 10.13 10.84 -11.03
N ALA A 519 10.46 10.76 -9.74
CA ALA A 519 11.73 11.24 -9.17
C ALA A 519 12.74 10.09 -8.98
N ASP A 520 13.97 10.41 -8.53
CA ASP A 520 15.04 9.41 -8.42
C ASP A 520 14.77 8.41 -7.29
N GLY A 521 14.99 7.12 -7.58
CA GLY A 521 14.73 6.00 -6.68
C GLY A 521 14.93 4.67 -7.42
N ASP A 522 15.14 3.59 -6.67
CA ASP A 522 15.28 2.21 -7.19
C ASP A 522 13.94 1.59 -7.66
N PHE A 523 12.84 2.30 -7.41
CA PHE A 523 11.47 1.99 -7.87
C PHE A 523 10.90 3.01 -8.86
N LYS A 524 11.71 3.93 -9.40
CA LYS A 524 11.20 4.95 -10.33
C LYS A 524 10.65 4.33 -11.61
N ALA A 525 9.61 4.96 -12.16
CA ALA A 525 9.04 4.62 -13.46
C ALA A 525 9.56 5.59 -14.52
N VAL A 526 10.42 5.08 -15.41
CA VAL A 526 10.93 5.85 -16.55
C VAL A 526 9.87 5.85 -17.64
N ILE A 527 9.30 7.02 -17.94
CA ILE A 527 8.29 7.20 -18.97
C ILE A 527 8.76 8.27 -19.94
N ASN A 528 9.28 7.86 -21.10
CA ASN A 528 9.71 8.76 -22.17
C ASN A 528 8.74 8.76 -23.36
N ASN A 529 7.97 7.69 -23.52
CA ASN A 529 7.02 7.50 -24.61
C ASN A 529 5.82 6.64 -24.15
N LEU A 530 4.86 6.46 -25.05
CA LEU A 530 3.63 5.71 -24.75
C LEU A 530 3.87 4.22 -24.47
N GLU A 531 4.86 3.57 -25.11
CA GLU A 531 5.19 2.17 -24.81
C GLU A 531 5.78 2.00 -23.40
N ASP A 532 6.56 2.97 -22.91
CA ASP A 532 7.03 2.94 -21.52
C ASP A 532 5.84 2.99 -20.55
N ALA A 533 4.86 3.85 -20.83
CA ALA A 533 3.61 3.93 -20.05
C ALA A 533 2.80 2.63 -20.12
N ARG A 534 2.64 2.04 -21.31
CA ARG A 534 1.98 0.74 -21.48
C ARG A 534 2.69 -0.36 -20.70
N SER A 535 4.03 -0.38 -20.75
CA SER A 535 4.84 -1.35 -20.02
C SER A 535 4.65 -1.24 -18.51
N ALA A 536 4.65 -0.01 -17.98
CA ALA A 536 4.40 0.25 -16.57
C ALA A 536 3.00 -0.23 -16.13
N ILE A 537 1.97 0.01 -16.94
CA ILE A 537 0.60 -0.43 -16.64
C ILE A 537 0.44 -1.94 -16.77
N ARG A 538 1.00 -2.57 -17.81
CA ARG A 538 0.98 -4.04 -17.98
C ARG A 538 1.60 -4.73 -16.77
N ARG A 539 2.73 -4.24 -16.27
CA ARG A 539 3.38 -4.77 -15.06
C ARG A 539 2.46 -4.73 -13.85
N THR A 540 1.82 -3.60 -13.58
CA THR A 540 0.93 -3.46 -12.42
C THR A 540 -0.33 -4.31 -12.59
N LYS A 541 -0.92 -4.32 -13.80
CA LYS A 541 -2.10 -5.14 -14.12
C LYS A 541 -1.83 -6.64 -14.00
N ALA A 542 -0.61 -7.10 -14.28
CA ALA A 542 -0.23 -8.50 -14.12
C ALA A 542 -0.37 -9.00 -12.67
N TYR A 543 -0.34 -8.14 -11.66
CA TYR A 543 -0.63 -8.50 -10.26
C TYR A 543 -2.13 -8.48 -9.91
N GLY A 544 -3.02 -8.23 -10.88
CA GLY A 544 -4.46 -8.09 -10.68
C GLY A 544 -4.92 -6.68 -10.27
N ALA A 545 -4.05 -5.67 -10.42
CA ALA A 545 -4.41 -4.27 -10.15
C ALA A 545 -5.42 -3.74 -11.19
N PHE A 546 -6.38 -2.94 -10.73
CA PHE A 546 -7.30 -2.18 -11.60
C PHE A 546 -7.02 -0.67 -11.58
N SER A 547 -6.04 -0.22 -10.80
CA SER A 547 -5.63 1.17 -10.66
C SER A 547 -4.11 1.31 -10.64
N VAL A 548 -3.59 2.48 -11.03
CA VAL A 548 -2.18 2.87 -10.87
C VAL A 548 -2.06 4.23 -10.22
N LYS A 549 -1.00 4.42 -9.42
CA LYS A 549 -0.65 5.70 -8.83
C LYS A 549 0.35 6.45 -9.70
N SER A 550 -0.09 7.52 -10.37
CA SER A 550 0.81 8.42 -11.11
C SER A 550 1.45 9.41 -10.13
N TYR A 551 2.71 9.19 -9.74
CA TYR A 551 3.32 9.89 -8.61
C TYR A 551 4.45 10.82 -9.07
N ASN A 552 4.24 12.14 -8.95
CA ASN A 552 5.22 13.19 -9.26
C ASN A 552 5.94 13.01 -10.61
N GLN A 553 5.23 12.56 -11.66
CA GLN A 553 5.74 12.59 -13.04
C GLN A 553 5.81 14.06 -13.49
N PRO A 554 7.01 14.64 -13.64
CA PRO A 554 7.15 16.10 -13.71
C PRO A 554 6.53 16.68 -14.99
N ARG A 555 6.71 16.00 -16.12
CA ARG A 555 6.27 16.52 -17.42
C ARG A 555 4.82 16.13 -17.71
N ARG A 556 4.02 17.06 -18.21
CA ARG A 556 2.57 16.85 -18.42
C ARG A 556 2.29 15.75 -19.45
N GLU A 557 3.08 15.69 -20.51
CA GLU A 557 2.99 14.66 -21.54
C GLU A 557 3.24 13.25 -21.00
N GLN A 558 4.07 13.08 -19.95
CA GLN A 558 4.25 11.78 -19.30
C GLN A 558 2.95 11.32 -18.63
N ARG A 559 2.29 12.23 -17.91
CA ARG A 559 0.98 11.94 -17.27
C ARG A 559 -0.09 11.63 -18.32
N GLN A 560 -0.09 12.35 -19.44
CA GLN A 560 -0.99 12.08 -20.56
C GLN A 560 -0.70 10.74 -21.25
N GLN A 561 0.56 10.32 -21.36
CA GLN A 561 0.95 8.99 -21.84
C GLN A 561 0.45 7.89 -20.90
N VAL A 562 0.57 8.08 -19.58
CA VAL A 562 -0.02 7.17 -18.57
C VAL A 562 -1.52 7.05 -18.76
N LEU A 563 -2.23 8.17 -18.88
CA LEU A 563 -3.69 8.17 -19.10
C LEU A 563 -4.10 7.49 -20.41
N GLN A 564 -3.35 7.72 -21.49
CA GLN A 564 -3.63 7.06 -22.78
C GLN A 564 -3.46 5.54 -22.67
N ALA A 565 -2.34 5.08 -22.10
CA ALA A 565 -2.12 3.65 -21.87
C ALA A 565 -3.18 3.05 -20.91
N ALA A 566 -3.62 3.82 -19.91
CA ALA A 566 -4.64 3.40 -18.96
C ALA A 566 -6.01 3.23 -19.62
N ARG A 567 -6.37 4.11 -20.58
CA ARG A 567 -7.59 3.97 -21.39
C ARG A 567 -7.57 2.70 -22.23
N GLU A 568 -6.43 2.40 -22.86
CA GLU A 568 -6.25 1.21 -23.70
C GLU A 568 -6.31 -0.09 -22.87
N LEU A 569 -5.85 -0.05 -21.61
CA LEU A 569 -5.72 -1.22 -20.76
C LEU A 569 -6.83 -1.34 -19.69
N GLY A 570 -7.77 -0.41 -19.61
CA GLY A 570 -8.88 -0.44 -18.67
C GLY A 570 -8.45 -0.29 -17.21
N ILE A 571 -7.58 0.68 -16.91
CA ILE A 571 -6.99 0.91 -15.59
C ILE A 571 -7.34 2.31 -15.09
N LEU A 572 -7.78 2.45 -13.83
CA LEU A 572 -7.96 3.75 -13.18
C LEU A 572 -6.61 4.44 -12.93
N VAL A 573 -6.59 5.77 -12.96
CA VAL A 573 -5.37 6.54 -12.66
C VAL A 573 -5.65 7.50 -11.52
N VAL A 574 -5.06 7.19 -10.37
CA VAL A 574 -5.14 8.01 -9.17
C VAL A 574 -3.79 8.74 -9.02
N PRO A 575 -3.69 10.05 -9.20
CA PRO A 575 -2.42 10.76 -9.13
C PRO A 575 -2.07 11.17 -7.70
N GLU A 576 -0.78 11.39 -7.43
CA GLU A 576 -0.35 12.16 -6.27
C GLU A 576 -0.62 13.66 -6.47
N GLY A 577 -1.32 14.29 -5.52
CA GLY A 577 -1.48 15.74 -5.52
C GLY A 577 -0.15 16.49 -5.34
N GLY A 578 0.71 16.02 -4.44
CA GLY A 578 2.10 16.48 -4.34
C GLY A 578 2.26 17.96 -4.02
N SER A 579 1.26 18.63 -3.42
CA SER A 579 1.35 20.03 -3.01
C SER A 579 1.73 21.00 -4.15
N PHE A 580 1.23 20.76 -5.38
CA PHE A 580 1.36 21.68 -6.51
C PHE A 580 0.04 22.08 -7.18
N PHE A 581 -0.45 23.31 -6.94
CA PHE A 581 -1.75 23.80 -7.46
C PHE A 581 -1.90 23.58 -8.99
N TYR A 582 -1.00 24.14 -9.80
CA TYR A 582 -1.09 24.02 -11.27
C TYR A 582 -0.93 22.58 -11.78
N HIS A 583 -0.13 21.78 -11.08
CA HIS A 583 0.03 20.36 -11.39
C HIS A 583 -1.30 19.62 -11.21
N ASN A 584 -2.00 19.88 -10.11
CA ASN A 584 -3.28 19.25 -9.80
C ASN A 584 -4.39 19.71 -10.72
N MET A 585 -4.46 21.01 -11.02
CA MET A 585 -5.43 21.51 -12.00
C MET A 585 -5.20 20.90 -13.39
N SER A 586 -3.95 20.62 -13.78
CA SER A 586 -3.66 19.88 -15.00
C SER A 586 -4.13 18.41 -14.94
N MET A 587 -4.05 17.76 -13.79
CA MET A 587 -4.56 16.38 -13.61
C MET A 587 -6.08 16.30 -13.76
N VAL A 588 -6.79 17.27 -13.18
CA VAL A 588 -8.24 17.43 -13.36
C VAL A 588 -8.57 17.65 -14.84
N ALA A 589 -7.82 18.53 -15.53
CA ALA A 589 -8.03 18.82 -16.95
C ALA A 589 -7.77 17.62 -17.87
N ASP A 590 -6.76 16.80 -17.54
CA ASP A 590 -6.32 15.65 -18.34
C ASP A 590 -7.18 14.39 -18.09
N GLY A 591 -8.12 14.44 -17.14
CA GLY A 591 -9.11 13.38 -16.92
C GLY A 591 -8.58 12.21 -16.07
N HIS A 592 -7.82 12.49 -15.01
CA HIS A 592 -7.52 11.48 -13.99
C HIS A 592 -8.79 11.04 -13.26
N THR A 593 -8.81 9.84 -12.67
CA THR A 593 -9.99 9.33 -11.92
C THR A 593 -10.31 10.23 -10.73
N GLY A 594 -9.26 10.71 -10.04
CA GLY A 594 -9.36 11.67 -8.95
C GLY A 594 -8.08 12.48 -8.81
N VAL A 595 -7.99 13.24 -7.73
CA VAL A 595 -6.75 13.83 -7.22
C VAL A 595 -6.65 13.45 -5.76
N GLU A 596 -5.55 12.78 -5.40
CA GLU A 596 -5.24 12.42 -4.02
C GLU A 596 -4.56 13.59 -3.31
N HIS A 597 -4.81 13.74 -2.01
CA HIS A 597 -4.54 14.92 -1.20
C HIS A 597 -5.37 16.16 -1.59
N ASN A 598 -5.33 17.18 -0.75
CA ASN A 598 -5.98 18.45 -1.03
C ASN A 598 -5.20 19.22 -2.09
N ILE A 599 -5.91 20.10 -2.80
CA ILE A 599 -5.25 21.13 -3.59
C ILE A 599 -4.55 22.09 -2.62
N PRO A 600 -3.23 22.29 -2.73
CA PRO A 600 -2.55 23.30 -1.94
C PRO A 600 -3.04 24.68 -2.40
N VAL A 601 -3.21 25.61 -1.46
CA VAL A 601 -3.87 26.92 -1.65
C VAL A 601 -5.39 26.87 -1.45
N ALA A 602 -5.80 27.08 -0.19
CA ALA A 602 -7.17 27.33 0.21
C ALA A 602 -7.35 28.82 0.62
N PRO A 603 -8.56 29.41 0.49
CA PRO A 603 -9.77 28.79 -0.03
C PRO A 603 -9.76 28.67 -1.56
N LEU A 604 -10.51 27.70 -2.09
CA LEU A 604 -10.79 27.63 -3.53
C LEU A 604 -11.88 28.64 -3.92
N TYR A 605 -11.64 29.35 -5.03
CA TYR A 605 -12.55 30.35 -5.58
C TYR A 605 -13.37 29.79 -6.76
N ASP A 606 -14.27 30.62 -7.28
CA ASP A 606 -15.30 30.26 -8.24
C ASP A 606 -14.73 29.72 -9.56
N ASP A 607 -13.57 30.20 -10.00
CA ASP A 607 -12.88 29.70 -11.19
C ASP A 607 -12.52 28.22 -11.07
N VAL A 608 -11.92 27.81 -9.95
CA VAL A 608 -11.57 26.41 -9.65
C VAL A 608 -12.82 25.56 -9.47
N ILE A 609 -13.83 26.07 -8.74
CA ILE A 609 -15.07 25.34 -8.46
C ILE A 609 -15.83 25.08 -9.76
N GLN A 610 -16.06 26.11 -10.57
CA GLN A 610 -16.72 25.97 -11.87
C GLN A 610 -15.93 25.04 -12.78
N PHE A 611 -14.61 25.20 -12.87
CA PHE A 611 -13.75 24.34 -13.68
C PHE A 611 -13.91 22.86 -13.31
N TRP A 612 -13.76 22.54 -12.02
CA TRP A 612 -13.80 21.15 -11.56
C TRP A 612 -15.19 20.54 -11.69
N SER A 613 -16.25 21.31 -11.43
CA SER A 613 -17.65 20.87 -11.56
C SER A 613 -18.02 20.37 -12.96
N LYS A 614 -17.25 20.73 -14.00
CA LYS A 614 -17.44 20.27 -15.38
C LYS A 614 -16.73 18.96 -15.70
N THR A 615 -16.04 18.36 -14.73
CA THR A 615 -15.35 17.08 -14.87
C THR A 615 -16.03 15.99 -14.03
N LYS A 616 -15.58 14.75 -14.17
CA LYS A 616 -15.96 13.64 -13.27
C LYS A 616 -14.81 13.21 -12.35
N THR A 617 -13.75 14.01 -12.29
CA THR A 617 -12.59 13.76 -11.43
C THR A 617 -12.98 13.98 -9.98
N HIS A 618 -12.77 12.99 -9.11
CA HIS A 618 -13.02 13.12 -7.67
C HIS A 618 -11.87 13.85 -6.96
N ASN A 619 -12.05 14.18 -5.68
CA ASN A 619 -10.95 14.54 -4.78
C ASN A 619 -10.95 13.66 -3.51
N THR A 620 -9.79 13.15 -3.15
CA THR A 620 -9.54 12.45 -1.88
C THR A 620 -8.57 13.32 -1.08
N PRO A 621 -9.05 14.21 -0.21
CA PRO A 621 -8.28 15.35 0.30
C PRO A 621 -7.23 14.98 1.36
N THR A 622 -7.40 13.87 2.08
CA THR A 622 -6.53 13.46 3.20
C THR A 622 -6.22 14.63 4.13
N LEU A 623 -7.24 15.30 4.67
CA LEU A 623 -7.12 16.44 5.60
C LEU A 623 -6.23 16.12 6.81
N ILE A 624 -6.12 14.84 7.15
CA ILE A 624 -5.19 14.33 8.17
C ILE A 624 -3.73 14.66 7.85
N VAL A 625 -3.36 14.74 6.56
CA VAL A 625 -2.06 15.18 6.02
C VAL A 625 -2.26 16.39 5.10
N ASN A 626 -2.77 17.47 5.67
CA ASN A 626 -3.11 18.65 4.89
C ASN A 626 -1.88 19.34 4.29
N TYR A 627 -1.91 19.62 2.98
CA TYR A 627 -0.89 20.39 2.30
C TYR A 627 -1.18 21.90 2.33
N GLY A 628 -0.11 22.69 2.44
CA GLY A 628 -0.17 24.15 2.44
C GLY A 628 -0.53 24.77 3.80
N SER A 629 -0.59 23.98 4.88
CA SER A 629 -0.84 24.43 6.25
C SER A 629 -0.66 23.27 7.25
N ILE A 630 -1.09 23.44 8.51
CA ILE A 630 -0.96 22.42 9.56
C ILE A 630 -1.83 21.18 9.27
N ASN A 631 -1.28 20.00 9.56
CA ASN A 631 -1.96 18.72 9.43
C ASN A 631 -3.10 18.57 10.44
N GLY A 632 -4.23 18.00 10.00
CA GLY A 632 -5.35 17.67 10.88
C GLY A 632 -5.04 16.60 11.92
N GLU A 633 -4.05 15.73 11.68
CA GLU A 633 -3.57 14.74 12.66
C GLU A 633 -3.22 15.38 14.02
N TYR A 634 -2.53 16.53 14.00
CA TYR A 634 -2.11 17.20 15.24
C TYR A 634 -3.29 17.74 16.04
N TYR A 635 -4.36 18.18 15.38
CA TYR A 635 -5.58 18.63 16.05
C TYR A 635 -6.15 17.53 16.95
N TRP A 636 -6.23 16.30 16.44
CA TRP A 636 -6.81 15.19 17.18
C TRP A 636 -5.93 14.71 18.31
N TYR A 637 -4.60 14.67 18.11
CA TYR A 637 -3.70 14.40 19.23
C TYR A 637 -3.77 15.49 20.29
N GLN A 638 -3.78 16.77 19.92
CA GLN A 638 -3.90 17.90 20.84
C GLN A 638 -5.19 17.83 21.68
N ASN A 639 -6.32 17.51 21.06
CA ASN A 639 -7.64 17.66 21.66
C ASN A 639 -8.30 16.37 22.17
N THR A 640 -7.66 15.20 22.00
CA THR A 640 -8.25 13.93 22.44
C THR A 640 -7.22 13.01 23.13
N ASN A 641 -7.68 12.26 24.14
CA ASN A 641 -6.84 11.28 24.84
C ASN A 641 -6.77 9.95 24.07
N VAL A 642 -6.13 9.97 22.91
CA VAL A 642 -6.00 8.79 22.03
C VAL A 642 -5.38 7.59 22.75
N TRP A 643 -4.44 7.82 23.68
CA TRP A 643 -3.78 6.77 24.46
C TRP A 643 -4.68 6.09 25.50
N GLU A 644 -5.93 6.57 25.71
CA GLU A 644 -6.90 6.00 26.65
C GLU A 644 -7.95 5.14 25.94
N LYS A 645 -7.92 5.11 24.59
CA LYS A 645 -8.89 4.34 23.79
C LYS A 645 -8.58 2.85 23.84
N GLU A 646 -9.21 2.12 24.76
CA GLU A 646 -9.00 0.68 24.98
C GLU A 646 -9.17 -0.17 23.70
N ARG A 647 -10.18 0.13 22.87
CA ARG A 647 -10.38 -0.58 21.59
C ARG A 647 -9.20 -0.39 20.64
N LEU A 648 -8.66 0.84 20.52
CA LEU A 648 -7.47 1.11 19.70
C LEU A 648 -6.27 0.32 20.21
N LEU A 649 -6.05 0.33 21.52
CA LEU A 649 -4.91 -0.36 22.17
C LEU A 649 -5.00 -1.89 22.09
N SER A 650 -6.20 -2.44 21.88
CA SER A 650 -6.40 -3.88 21.68
C SER A 650 -5.91 -4.38 20.31
N PHE A 651 -5.78 -3.48 19.33
CA PHE A 651 -5.39 -3.82 17.96
C PHE A 651 -4.15 -3.08 17.47
N THR A 652 -3.64 -2.10 18.21
CA THR A 652 -2.46 -1.31 17.83
C THR A 652 -1.39 -1.44 18.90
N PRO A 653 -0.12 -1.74 18.55
CA PRO A 653 0.96 -1.78 19.53
C PRO A 653 1.05 -0.47 20.33
N ARG A 654 1.09 -0.57 21.66
CA ARG A 654 1.07 0.60 22.56
C ARG A 654 2.15 1.63 22.22
N ALA A 655 3.35 1.18 21.88
CA ALA A 655 4.47 2.03 21.50
C ALA A 655 4.19 2.91 20.26
N VAL A 656 3.31 2.47 19.34
CA VAL A 656 2.90 3.26 18.16
C VAL A 656 1.99 4.41 18.58
N VAL A 657 1.04 4.14 19.49
CA VAL A 657 0.08 5.16 19.96
C VAL A 657 0.76 6.15 20.90
N ASP A 658 1.50 5.68 21.89
CA ASP A 658 2.08 6.53 22.93
C ASP A 658 3.10 7.52 22.37
N ALA A 659 3.94 7.10 21.41
CA ALA A 659 4.97 7.92 20.80
C ALA A 659 4.42 9.16 20.07
N ARG A 660 3.14 9.13 19.66
CA ARG A 660 2.47 10.22 18.93
C ARG A 660 1.47 10.99 19.77
N ALA A 661 0.76 10.28 20.66
CA ALA A 661 -0.39 10.83 21.35
C ALA A 661 -0.06 11.47 22.71
N ARG A 662 1.00 11.04 23.41
CA ARG A 662 1.27 11.50 24.79
C ARG A 662 2.07 12.80 24.83
N HIS A 663 3.08 12.93 23.98
CA HIS A 663 3.84 14.16 23.80
C HIS A 663 3.33 14.86 22.54
N ARG A 664 2.44 15.83 22.73
CA ARG A 664 1.65 16.42 21.65
C ARG A 664 2.27 17.73 21.19
N THR A 665 2.26 17.95 19.88
CA THR A 665 2.45 19.29 19.31
C THR A 665 1.25 20.15 19.68
N MET A 666 1.49 21.29 20.32
CA MET A 666 0.44 22.28 20.64
C MET A 666 0.49 23.40 19.60
N VAL A 667 -0.62 23.63 18.91
CA VAL A 667 -0.77 24.65 17.88
C VAL A 667 -1.94 25.57 18.27
N PRO A 668 -1.84 26.90 18.08
CA PRO A 668 -2.98 27.80 18.24
C PRO A 668 -4.18 27.38 17.36
N ASP A 669 -5.39 27.56 17.87
CA ASP A 669 -6.61 27.12 17.18
C ASP A 669 -6.81 27.82 15.83
N GLU A 670 -6.34 29.07 15.71
CA GLU A 670 -6.41 29.87 14.48
C GLU A 670 -5.64 29.22 13.33
N GLU A 671 -4.56 28.50 13.61
CA GLU A 671 -3.80 27.79 12.57
C GLU A 671 -4.55 26.57 12.04
N TYR A 672 -5.34 25.90 12.89
CA TYR A 672 -6.25 24.83 12.43
C TYR A 672 -7.42 25.40 11.63
N GLN A 673 -7.98 26.54 12.06
CA GLN A 673 -9.02 27.26 11.30
C GLN A 673 -8.51 27.66 9.92
N ASN A 674 -7.30 28.22 9.86
CA ASN A 674 -6.61 28.62 8.63
C ASN A 674 -5.97 27.42 7.87
N GLY A 675 -6.11 26.21 8.42
CA GLY A 675 -5.44 25.01 7.97
C GLY A 675 -6.38 24.01 7.29
N HIS A 676 -6.48 22.81 7.87
CA HIS A 676 -7.34 21.74 7.35
C HIS A 676 -8.83 22.12 7.38
N ILE A 677 -9.28 22.99 8.31
CA ILE A 677 -10.68 23.43 8.38
C ILE A 677 -11.04 24.32 7.19
N LEU A 678 -10.22 25.33 6.87
CA LEU A 678 -10.39 26.17 5.67
C LEU A 678 -10.31 25.36 4.37
N THR A 679 -9.43 24.36 4.34
CA THR A 679 -9.35 23.41 3.22
C THR A 679 -10.66 22.65 3.10
N SER A 680 -11.18 22.11 4.21
CA SER A 680 -12.46 21.39 4.27
C SER A 680 -13.66 22.25 3.84
N GLN A 681 -13.67 23.55 4.17
CA GLN A 681 -14.68 24.50 3.67
C GLN A 681 -14.66 24.62 2.14
N SER A 682 -13.48 24.53 1.51
CA SER A 682 -13.36 24.53 0.06
C SER A 682 -13.87 23.22 -0.55
N LEU A 683 -13.65 22.09 0.12
CA LEU A 683 -14.19 20.79 -0.29
C LEU A 683 -15.72 20.77 -0.23
N LYS A 684 -16.32 21.41 0.78
CA LYS A 684 -17.78 21.60 0.86
C LYS A 684 -18.31 22.34 -0.37
N LYS A 685 -17.67 23.43 -0.80
CA LYS A 685 -18.06 24.16 -2.00
C LYS A 685 -17.96 23.31 -3.27
N LEU A 686 -16.89 22.51 -3.40
CA LEU A 686 -16.75 21.55 -4.50
C LEU A 686 -17.87 20.50 -4.49
N GLN A 687 -18.18 19.95 -3.31
CA GLN A 687 -19.26 18.97 -3.15
C GLN A 687 -20.63 19.54 -3.51
N ASP A 688 -20.93 20.76 -3.07
CA ASP A 688 -22.17 21.46 -3.42
C ASP A 688 -22.29 21.73 -4.93
N ALA A 689 -21.15 21.93 -5.60
CA ALA A 689 -21.07 22.06 -7.06
C ALA A 689 -21.12 20.71 -7.81
N GLY A 690 -21.25 19.59 -7.09
CA GLY A 690 -21.39 18.25 -7.66
C GLY A 690 -20.09 17.48 -7.88
N VAL A 691 -18.96 17.96 -7.35
CA VAL A 691 -17.69 17.21 -7.35
C VAL A 691 -17.71 16.20 -6.19
N ASN A 692 -17.41 14.94 -6.48
CA ASN A 692 -17.37 13.92 -5.42
C ASN A 692 -16.10 14.06 -4.59
N ILE A 693 -16.29 14.17 -3.27
CA ILE A 693 -15.23 14.11 -2.27
C ILE A 693 -15.25 12.71 -1.63
N ASN A 694 -14.09 12.09 -1.49
CA ASN A 694 -13.92 10.77 -0.89
C ASN A 694 -13.23 10.88 0.47
N LEU A 695 -13.45 9.90 1.35
CA LEU A 695 -12.64 9.70 2.54
C LEU A 695 -11.30 9.03 2.16
N GLY A 696 -10.20 9.58 2.66
CA GLY A 696 -8.86 8.98 2.59
C GLY A 696 -8.11 9.23 3.89
N SER A 697 -7.82 8.19 4.68
CA SER A 697 -7.16 8.37 6.00
C SER A 697 -5.65 8.49 5.94
N HIS A 698 -5.05 8.26 4.77
CA HIS A 698 -3.62 8.19 4.46
C HIS A 698 -2.83 7.11 5.23
N GLY A 699 -3.28 6.64 6.41
CA GLY A 699 -2.65 5.55 7.17
C GLY A 699 -1.83 6.01 8.38
N GLN A 700 -1.97 7.26 8.81
CA GLN A 700 -1.32 7.81 10.02
C GLN A 700 -1.67 6.97 11.24
N LEU A 701 -2.96 6.70 11.45
CA LEU A 701 -3.45 5.84 12.52
C LEU A 701 -4.54 4.92 11.98
N GLN A 702 -4.28 3.62 12.05
CA GLN A 702 -5.14 2.59 11.46
C GLN A 702 -6.53 2.58 12.14
N GLY A 703 -7.59 2.56 11.33
CA GLY A 703 -8.97 2.65 11.83
C GLY A 703 -9.37 4.05 12.27
N LEU A 704 -8.86 4.53 13.41
CA LEU A 704 -9.28 5.81 13.99
C LEU A 704 -9.00 7.02 13.07
N GLY A 705 -7.94 6.97 12.26
CA GLY A 705 -7.62 8.02 11.28
C GLY A 705 -8.72 8.21 10.22
N ALA A 706 -9.47 7.17 9.86
CA ALA A 706 -10.61 7.31 8.96
C ALA A 706 -11.74 8.12 9.60
N HIS A 707 -12.01 7.93 10.89
CA HIS A 707 -12.98 8.75 11.60
C HIS A 707 -12.53 10.20 11.72
N TRP A 708 -11.23 10.44 11.98
CA TRP A 708 -10.69 11.80 11.96
C TRP A 708 -10.91 12.51 10.64
N GLU A 709 -10.63 11.84 9.52
CA GLU A 709 -10.91 12.36 8.17
C GLU A 709 -12.40 12.71 8.01
N LEU A 710 -13.29 11.79 8.39
CA LEU A 710 -14.74 12.00 8.38
C LEU A 710 -15.18 13.21 9.22
N TRP A 711 -14.62 13.38 10.41
CA TRP A 711 -14.96 14.47 11.32
C TRP A 711 -14.44 15.82 10.81
N MET A 712 -13.26 15.84 10.19
CA MET A 712 -12.68 17.04 9.59
C MET A 712 -13.46 17.50 8.35
N LEU A 713 -14.04 16.58 7.57
CA LEU A 713 -14.99 16.93 6.51
C LEU A 713 -16.21 17.68 7.07
N ARG A 714 -16.73 17.27 8.24
CA ARG A 714 -17.79 18.01 8.95
C ARG A 714 -17.31 19.33 9.53
N GLN A 715 -16.06 19.45 10.00
CA GLN A 715 -15.51 20.73 10.49
C GLN A 715 -15.56 21.83 9.42
N GLY A 716 -15.43 21.47 8.14
CA GLY A 716 -15.57 22.38 7.00
C GLY A 716 -17.01 22.76 6.62
N GLY A 717 -18.02 22.22 7.31
CA GLY A 717 -19.42 22.56 7.10
C GLY A 717 -20.23 21.56 6.26
N MET A 718 -19.69 20.38 5.93
CA MET A 718 -20.52 19.27 5.45
C MET A 718 -21.52 18.87 6.52
N SER A 719 -22.76 18.57 6.13
CA SER A 719 -23.70 17.88 7.02
C SER A 719 -23.18 16.48 7.36
N ASN A 720 -23.65 15.90 8.47
CA ASN A 720 -23.29 14.53 8.85
C ASN A 720 -23.57 13.55 7.71
N HIS A 721 -24.73 13.67 7.05
CA HIS A 721 -25.09 12.82 5.92
C HIS A 721 -24.15 12.98 4.70
N GLN A 722 -23.74 14.22 4.38
CA GLN A 722 -22.76 14.48 3.32
C GLN A 722 -21.39 13.85 3.64
N ALA A 723 -20.93 13.97 4.89
CA ALA A 723 -19.67 13.38 5.33
C ALA A 723 -19.73 11.83 5.24
N LEU A 724 -20.85 11.22 5.65
CA LEU A 724 -21.05 9.77 5.52
C LEU A 724 -21.07 9.29 4.07
N LYS A 725 -21.60 10.09 3.11
CA LYS A 725 -21.48 9.77 1.66
C LYS A 725 -20.02 9.73 1.21
N CYS A 726 -19.19 10.67 1.67
CA CYS A 726 -17.75 10.69 1.38
C CYS A 726 -17.06 9.41 1.85
N ALA A 727 -17.49 8.87 3.00
CA ALA A 727 -16.93 7.67 3.61
C ALA A 727 -17.52 6.34 3.11
N THR A 728 -18.50 6.36 2.21
CA THR A 728 -19.21 5.14 1.74
C THR A 728 -19.37 5.14 0.22
N ILE A 729 -20.50 5.62 -0.29
CA ILE A 729 -20.89 5.48 -1.68
C ILE A 729 -19.98 6.26 -2.63
N ASN A 730 -19.38 7.39 -2.21
CA ASN A 730 -18.46 8.15 -3.06
C ASN A 730 -17.17 7.35 -3.31
N GLY A 731 -16.61 6.73 -2.28
CA GLY A 731 -15.45 5.84 -2.42
C GLY A 731 -15.76 4.61 -3.28
N ALA A 732 -16.94 4.00 -3.11
CA ALA A 732 -17.37 2.89 -3.95
C ALA A 732 -17.47 3.30 -5.43
N LYS A 733 -18.04 4.48 -5.73
CA LYS A 733 -18.10 5.04 -7.09
C LYS A 733 -16.71 5.35 -7.63
N TYR A 734 -15.84 5.91 -6.81
CA TYR A 734 -14.46 6.24 -7.18
C TYR A 734 -13.69 5.01 -7.67
N LEU A 735 -13.86 3.89 -6.99
CA LEU A 735 -13.25 2.61 -7.35
C LEU A 735 -14.03 1.83 -8.42
N GLY A 736 -15.20 2.32 -8.86
CA GLY A 736 -16.06 1.64 -9.82
C GLY A 736 -16.78 0.39 -9.27
N MET A 737 -16.95 0.31 -7.95
CA MET A 737 -17.51 -0.86 -7.25
C MET A 737 -18.91 -0.58 -6.65
N ASP A 738 -19.52 0.55 -6.97
CA ASP A 738 -20.82 0.97 -6.44
C ASP A 738 -22.00 0.12 -6.89
N SER A 739 -21.82 -0.79 -7.86
CA SER A 739 -22.82 -1.83 -8.16
C SER A 739 -22.88 -2.92 -7.07
N GLN A 740 -21.84 -3.07 -6.24
CA GLN A 740 -21.72 -4.16 -5.26
C GLN A 740 -21.56 -3.70 -3.81
N ILE A 741 -20.97 -2.52 -3.54
CA ILE A 741 -20.72 -2.01 -2.18
C ILE A 741 -21.11 -0.53 -2.03
N GLY A 742 -20.89 0.04 -0.84
CA GLY A 742 -21.06 1.47 -0.55
C GLY A 742 -22.48 1.94 -0.24
N SER A 743 -23.49 1.07 -0.35
CA SER A 743 -24.87 1.32 0.10
C SER A 743 -25.56 0.02 0.53
N LEU A 744 -26.62 0.14 1.33
CA LEU A 744 -27.41 -0.99 1.83
C LEU A 744 -28.63 -1.20 0.93
N LYS A 745 -28.49 -2.09 -0.05
CA LYS A 745 -29.51 -2.38 -1.06
C LYS A 745 -29.58 -3.89 -1.33
N PRO A 746 -30.78 -4.46 -1.56
CA PRO A 746 -30.89 -5.87 -1.95
C PRO A 746 -30.04 -6.18 -3.18
N GLY A 747 -29.29 -7.29 -3.13
CA GLY A 747 -28.36 -7.71 -4.17
C GLY A 747 -26.90 -7.29 -3.93
N LYS A 748 -26.66 -6.19 -3.19
CA LYS A 748 -25.31 -5.77 -2.82
C LYS A 748 -24.67 -6.71 -1.79
N LEU A 749 -23.35 -6.63 -1.69
CA LEU A 749 -22.58 -7.38 -0.71
C LEU A 749 -22.89 -6.87 0.70
N ALA A 750 -22.89 -7.79 1.65
CA ALA A 750 -23.14 -7.49 3.05
C ALA A 750 -21.87 -6.96 3.71
N ASP A 751 -21.60 -5.67 3.46
CA ASP A 751 -20.54 -4.88 4.08
C ASP A 751 -21.21 -3.73 4.86
N LEU A 752 -21.39 -3.91 6.17
CA LEU A 752 -22.15 -2.98 7.03
C LEU A 752 -21.52 -2.86 8.42
N ILE A 753 -21.85 -1.78 9.12
CA ILE A 753 -21.50 -1.58 10.53
C ILE A 753 -22.75 -1.30 11.35
N VAL A 754 -22.78 -1.80 12.57
CA VAL A 754 -23.81 -1.53 13.58
C VAL A 754 -23.20 -0.63 14.64
N LEU A 755 -23.80 0.53 14.85
CA LEU A 755 -23.39 1.58 15.78
C LEU A 755 -24.33 1.60 16.98
N ASP A 756 -23.78 1.75 18.18
CA ASP A 756 -24.56 1.93 19.40
C ASP A 756 -25.23 3.32 19.44
N GLU A 757 -24.71 4.30 18.71
CA GLU A 757 -25.21 5.69 18.68
C GLU A 757 -25.50 6.17 17.23
N ASN A 758 -26.20 7.30 17.11
CA ASN A 758 -26.62 7.84 15.81
C ASN A 758 -25.60 8.83 15.22
N PRO A 759 -24.93 8.51 14.09
CA PRO A 759 -23.97 9.41 13.45
C PRO A 759 -24.61 10.61 12.76
N LEU A 760 -25.94 10.64 12.58
CA LEU A 760 -26.64 11.80 12.02
C LEU A 760 -26.90 12.89 13.05
N GLU A 761 -26.88 12.55 14.35
CA GLU A 761 -26.98 13.52 15.45
C GLU A 761 -25.61 14.16 15.73
N ASP A 762 -24.59 13.33 15.89
CA ASP A 762 -23.19 13.75 15.98
C ASP A 762 -22.33 12.82 15.12
N ILE A 763 -21.54 13.38 14.21
CA ILE A 763 -20.66 12.60 13.35
C ILE A 763 -19.62 11.78 14.13
N GLN A 764 -19.27 12.19 15.35
CA GLN A 764 -18.34 11.44 16.21
C GLN A 764 -18.91 10.10 16.66
N ASN A 765 -20.24 9.96 16.69
CA ASN A 765 -20.92 8.70 16.99
C ASN A 765 -20.63 7.62 15.95
N SER A 766 -20.02 7.96 14.80
CA SER A 766 -19.48 6.97 13.85
C SER A 766 -18.46 6.03 14.49
N GLU A 767 -17.77 6.41 15.57
CA GLU A 767 -16.83 5.54 16.30
C GLU A 767 -17.54 4.49 17.18
N SER A 768 -18.84 4.63 17.49
CA SER A 768 -19.62 3.77 18.42
C SER A 768 -19.93 2.36 17.89
N ILE A 769 -19.03 1.81 17.07
CA ILE A 769 -19.19 0.54 16.38
C ILE A 769 -19.26 -0.62 17.37
N ARG A 770 -20.38 -1.33 17.33
CA ARG A 770 -20.67 -2.55 18.07
C ARG A 770 -20.32 -3.80 17.26
N TYR A 771 -20.76 -3.84 16.01
CA TYR A 771 -20.54 -4.96 15.10
C TYR A 771 -20.06 -4.49 13.74
N ILE A 772 -19.17 -5.27 13.12
CA ILE A 772 -18.72 -5.06 11.75
C ILE A 772 -19.05 -6.30 10.94
N MET A 773 -19.63 -6.09 9.78
CA MET A 773 -19.84 -7.14 8.81
C MET A 773 -19.04 -6.83 7.55
N VAL A 774 -18.22 -7.77 7.12
CA VAL A 774 -17.50 -7.71 5.84
C VAL A 774 -17.71 -9.03 5.11
N ASN A 775 -18.16 -8.94 3.85
CA ASN A 775 -18.48 -10.09 3.02
C ASN A 775 -19.48 -11.06 3.68
N GLY A 776 -20.41 -10.56 4.49
CA GLY A 776 -21.39 -11.36 5.24
C GLY A 776 -20.89 -11.99 6.54
N ARG A 777 -19.58 -11.92 6.84
CA ARG A 777 -19.01 -12.38 8.11
C ARG A 777 -19.16 -11.29 9.16
N LEU A 778 -19.75 -11.64 10.30
CA LEU A 778 -20.02 -10.71 11.39
C LEU A 778 -18.93 -10.82 12.47
N TYR A 779 -18.41 -9.68 12.91
CA TYR A 779 -17.40 -9.57 13.96
C TYR A 779 -17.88 -8.66 15.09
N ASP A 780 -17.52 -9.01 16.32
CA ASP A 780 -17.62 -8.11 17.47
C ASP A 780 -16.48 -7.08 17.41
N ALA A 781 -16.80 -5.79 17.41
CA ALA A 781 -15.81 -4.73 17.19
C ALA A 781 -14.77 -4.60 18.29
N ALA A 782 -15.11 -4.97 19.53
CA ALA A 782 -14.22 -4.86 20.67
C ALA A 782 -13.16 -5.97 20.68
N THR A 783 -13.50 -7.16 20.18
CA THR A 783 -12.63 -8.34 20.25
C THR A 783 -12.11 -8.81 18.89
N MET A 784 -12.80 -8.44 17.81
CA MET A 784 -12.64 -8.97 16.46
C MET A 784 -12.78 -10.51 16.38
N ASN A 785 -13.55 -11.09 17.30
CA ASN A 785 -14.02 -12.47 17.19
C ASN A 785 -15.14 -12.54 16.14
N GLU A 786 -15.13 -13.59 15.33
CA GLU A 786 -16.21 -13.85 14.38
C GLU A 786 -17.40 -14.44 15.14
N ILE A 787 -18.57 -13.81 15.00
CA ILE A 787 -19.82 -14.13 15.69
C ILE A 787 -20.95 -14.33 14.66
N GLY A 788 -22.21 -14.39 15.12
CA GLY A 788 -23.36 -14.58 14.23
C GLY A 788 -23.50 -16.05 13.82
N ASN A 789 -23.22 -16.38 12.57
CA ASN A 789 -23.28 -17.76 12.06
C ASN A 789 -22.09 -18.61 12.49
N TYR A 790 -21.02 -17.98 12.99
CA TYR A 790 -19.80 -18.61 13.46
C TYR A 790 -19.53 -18.19 14.92
N ASP A 791 -18.58 -18.88 15.57
CA ASP A 791 -18.05 -18.56 16.89
C ASP A 791 -16.54 -18.82 16.89
N LYS A 792 -15.80 -17.98 16.15
CA LYS A 792 -14.35 -18.14 15.94
C LYS A 792 -13.60 -17.05 16.68
N LYS A 793 -12.77 -17.46 17.64
CA LYS A 793 -11.93 -16.52 18.40
C LYS A 793 -10.69 -16.12 17.61
N ARG A 794 -10.32 -14.85 17.69
CA ARG A 794 -9.06 -14.32 17.15
C ARG A 794 -7.89 -14.84 18.00
N SER A 795 -6.85 -15.37 17.36
CA SER A 795 -5.56 -15.70 18.00
C SER A 795 -4.78 -14.44 18.41
N GLN A 796 -3.73 -14.56 19.21
CA GLN A 796 -2.99 -13.40 19.73
C GLN A 796 -2.12 -12.72 18.65
N PHE A 797 -1.91 -11.41 18.79
CA PHE A 797 -0.86 -10.66 18.08
C PHE A 797 0.48 -10.80 18.79
N PHE A 798 1.58 -10.53 18.09
CA PHE A 798 2.92 -10.64 18.66
C PHE A 798 3.12 -9.78 19.92
N PHE A 799 2.41 -8.65 20.05
CA PHE A 799 2.49 -7.75 21.21
C PHE A 799 1.57 -8.15 22.37
N GLU A 800 0.69 -9.15 22.17
CA GLU A 800 -0.13 -9.77 23.21
C GLU A 800 0.56 -11.02 23.80
N LEU A 801 1.62 -11.52 23.15
CA LEU A 801 2.38 -12.68 23.62
C LEU A 801 3.27 -12.34 24.82
N GLU A 802 3.45 -13.33 25.69
CA GLU A 802 4.36 -13.25 26.83
C GLU A 802 5.81 -12.96 26.37
N GLY A 803 6.51 -12.10 27.09
CA GLY A 803 7.90 -11.71 26.76
C GLY A 803 8.03 -10.71 25.61
N SER A 804 6.93 -10.21 25.04
CA SER A 804 6.95 -9.20 23.96
C SER A 804 7.34 -7.78 24.42
N GLY A 805 7.37 -7.53 25.74
CA GLY A 805 7.64 -6.22 26.33
C GLY A 805 6.45 -5.26 26.37
N ASN A 806 5.31 -5.61 25.73
CA ASN A 806 4.09 -4.79 25.69
C ASN A 806 3.01 -5.21 26.70
N ALA A 807 3.22 -6.31 27.43
CA ALA A 807 2.23 -6.88 28.35
C ALA A 807 2.12 -6.17 29.72
N TRP A 808 2.81 -5.05 29.93
CA TRP A 808 2.78 -4.33 31.20
C TRP A 808 1.81 -3.15 31.16
N PRO A 809 0.95 -2.97 32.19
CA PRO A 809 0.15 -1.77 32.32
C PRO A 809 1.03 -0.53 32.41
N LEU A 810 0.46 0.60 32.02
CA LEU A 810 1.12 1.89 32.10
C LEU A 810 1.54 2.18 33.55
N MET A 811 2.84 2.21 33.81
CA MET A 811 3.40 2.66 35.08
C MET A 811 3.39 4.19 35.08
N THR A 812 2.32 4.79 35.60
CA THR A 812 2.19 6.25 35.75
C THR A 812 2.90 6.77 37.01
N GLU A 813 3.13 5.90 37.99
CA GLU A 813 3.84 6.21 39.22
C GLU A 813 5.32 5.83 39.07
N GLY A 814 6.18 6.84 38.95
CA GLY A 814 7.63 6.65 39.03
C GLY A 814 8.08 6.48 40.48
N GLN A 815 8.12 5.26 41.00
CA GLN A 815 8.90 4.98 42.21
C GLN A 815 10.38 4.76 41.84
N GLY A 816 11.03 5.82 41.36
CA GLY A 816 12.47 5.81 41.15
C GLY A 816 13.21 5.76 42.49
N LEU A 817 13.82 4.62 42.82
CA LEU A 817 14.77 4.48 43.94
C LEU A 817 16.13 5.15 43.68
N MET A 818 16.31 5.79 42.52
CA MET A 818 17.53 6.51 42.16
C MET A 818 17.27 8.01 42.34
N PRO A 819 17.89 8.68 43.34
CA PRO A 819 17.90 10.14 43.36
C PRO A 819 18.54 10.62 42.06
N ALA A 820 17.86 11.52 41.35
CA ALA A 820 18.36 12.13 40.12
C ALA A 820 19.70 12.83 40.41
N GLN A 821 20.82 12.15 40.13
CA GLN A 821 22.11 12.83 40.03
C GLN A 821 22.23 13.34 38.60
N CYS A 822 22.21 14.66 38.47
CA CYS A 822 22.50 15.36 37.24
C CYS A 822 23.90 14.94 36.75
N GLY A 823 23.96 14.13 35.71
CA GLY A 823 25.19 13.58 35.15
C GLY A 823 25.92 14.56 34.25
N CYS A 824 26.30 15.73 34.77
CA CYS A 824 27.42 16.48 34.22
C CYS A 824 28.69 15.99 34.92
N ARG A 825 29.37 14.98 34.35
CA ARG A 825 30.77 14.71 34.68
C ARG A 825 31.63 14.89 33.43
N LYS A 826 32.69 15.67 33.66
CA LYS A 826 33.73 16.16 32.75
C LYS A 826 34.38 15.08 31.91
#